data_AF-D8G285-F1
#
_entry.id   AF-D8G285-F1
#
_cell.length_a   1.000
_cell.length_b   1.000
_cell.length_c   1.000
_cell.angle_alpha   90.00
_cell.angle_beta   90.00
_cell.angle_gamma   90.00
#
_symmetry.space_group_name_H-M   'P 1'
#
loop_
_entity.id
_entity.type
_entity.pdbx_description
1 polymer ?
#
loop_
_entity_poly.entity_id
_entity_poly.type
_entity_poly.pdbx_seq_one_letter_code
_entity_poly.pdbx_strand_id
1 'polypeptide(L)'
;MKHLGLPLEVISKEKLSTNLTANRHPIHRWFNFIAGFSPEFVSNCIQEANLKSNEIIIDPFAGLSTTLVQANREGIQSIGFEVHPFFYDISLAKLFPPKGEQQINNIESICQSVRPYFGELTEIWSKDALAFLNKLVPEKELRFLASALLLENEVNITERHIYRLVLSRVLELASGSQTDGIYKAPTTRKKSVCYNESITKICAEIRGDVAIIGDRYLSKSSLHLMTSEYMLPVDKESCSLCITSPPYLNNFDFAEMTRMELYFWRYASSWREITEKVRRKFIVNTTTVPTDLKRNQNKFVESLSPTFLAYLQPVVSELNQQKRVRPGKKDYDLLVYPYFAQIQSVFREIRRVLKIGSSFHLVVADAALYGVHIQTEKLLAELMQENGFQIVGIENLRTRGERWILKKRDGAKTSLGEFHIHAVRTDREQTSLLGSYIMQENLDLELEESTDEESVEQKLKTDTLYGLAKEAMEHYVRVYIELSRQSHALANIKPEHVQSLEQKIIVLTGINSSLDAASATVEQVVQEWQRVLAIPFDVEAALTKGVYEQMRERVRDLLSELEQETQGFTVFEASYIKASPYMLPLLQRLAKISSKSALKKRIGSVSDNAISEKASQKLADILNQQVSLQPVNCSELIQSIEPTLEGIVRDLVGRILLESVVASALDDAKLSYKRESEYSHIEGVLYNIRADFVIPDDKYPKAFIEVRKSSPRHASLYAKDKMFSAINWKGKHKEMLAVLVIDGPWTSETLKVMAKVFDYVVPLARVADIAQAISAYIQGDKSKLKWLIDFAVKPAVVANTETTSPDEAD
;
A
#
# COMPACT_ATOMS: atom_id res chain seq x y z
N MET A 1 -9.31 -20.76 31.28
CA MET A 1 -10.04 -20.98 30.01
C MET A 1 -9.15 -21.82 29.12
N LYS A 2 -9.59 -22.99 28.64
CA LYS A 2 -8.84 -23.75 27.63
C LYS A 2 -9.12 -23.09 26.28
N HIS A 3 -8.14 -22.36 25.73
CA HIS A 3 -8.21 -21.78 24.39
C HIS A 3 -8.65 -22.85 23.39
N LEU A 4 -9.54 -22.48 22.47
CA LEU A 4 -9.86 -23.22 21.25
C LEU A 4 -8.56 -23.29 20.43
N GLY A 5 -7.73 -24.29 20.74
CA GLY A 5 -6.36 -24.47 20.24
C GLY A 5 -6.27 -24.65 18.73
N LEU A 6 -6.42 -23.56 18.00
CA LEU A 6 -5.65 -23.31 16.80
C LEU A 6 -4.51 -22.39 17.24
N PRO A 7 -3.24 -22.74 17.00
CA PRO A 7 -2.15 -21.79 17.25
C PRO A 7 -2.47 -20.50 16.49
N LEU A 8 -2.26 -19.34 17.13
CA LEU A 8 -2.22 -18.07 16.41
C LEU A 8 -1.15 -18.24 15.32
N GLU A 9 -1.58 -18.51 14.09
CA GLU A 9 -0.66 -18.51 12.96
C GLU A 9 -0.03 -17.11 12.94
N VAL A 10 1.30 -17.04 13.00
CA VAL A 10 2.00 -15.77 12.84
C VAL A 10 1.75 -15.29 11.41
N ILE A 11 0.78 -14.40 11.25
CA ILE A 11 0.50 -13.76 9.98
C ILE A 11 1.27 -12.46 9.88
N SER A 12 1.70 -12.11 8.66
CA SER A 12 2.42 -10.87 8.44
C SER A 12 1.55 -9.67 8.83
N LYS A 13 2.19 -8.65 9.40
CA LYS A 13 1.54 -7.43 9.87
C LYS A 13 0.64 -6.79 8.81
N GLU A 14 1.00 -6.85 7.53
CA GLU A 14 0.18 -6.27 6.45
C GLU A 14 -1.14 -6.99 6.21
N LYS A 15 -1.31 -8.21 6.74
CA LYS A 15 -2.56 -8.95 6.66
C LYS A 15 -3.52 -8.60 7.78
N LEU A 16 -3.05 -8.01 8.88
CA LEU A 16 -3.87 -7.72 10.06
C LEU A 16 -5.04 -6.78 9.73
N SER A 17 -4.79 -5.75 8.91
CA SER A 17 -5.81 -4.79 8.44
C SER A 17 -6.74 -5.34 7.35
N THR A 18 -6.62 -6.62 6.99
CA THR A 18 -7.34 -7.21 5.85
C THR A 18 -8.05 -8.51 6.22
N ASN A 19 -9.15 -8.81 5.54
CA ASN A 19 -9.92 -10.03 5.80
C ASN A 19 -9.43 -11.24 5.00
N LEU A 20 -8.16 -11.22 4.55
CA LEU A 20 -7.60 -12.23 3.65
C LEU A 20 -7.41 -13.60 4.31
N THR A 21 -7.39 -13.66 5.63
CA THR A 21 -7.23 -14.89 6.42
C THR A 21 -8.56 -15.50 6.84
N ALA A 22 -9.70 -14.80 6.69
CA ALA A 22 -11.01 -15.30 7.14
C ALA A 22 -11.41 -16.65 6.54
N ASN A 23 -10.94 -17.00 5.34
CA ASN A 23 -11.21 -18.30 4.73
C ASN A 23 -10.60 -19.49 5.50
N ARG A 24 -9.63 -19.24 6.38
CA ARG A 24 -8.99 -20.25 7.25
C ARG A 24 -9.77 -20.51 8.53
N HIS A 25 -10.69 -19.61 8.89
CA HIS A 25 -11.37 -19.64 10.18
C HIS A 25 -12.82 -20.10 10.04
N PRO A 26 -13.26 -21.10 10.84
CA PRO A 26 -14.66 -21.47 10.93
C PRO A 26 -15.55 -20.25 11.23
N ILE A 27 -16.77 -20.24 10.67
CA ILE A 27 -17.73 -19.11 10.72
C ILE A 27 -17.29 -17.90 9.89
N HIS A 28 -16.05 -17.42 10.01
CA HIS A 28 -15.58 -16.27 9.23
C HIS A 28 -15.62 -16.55 7.73
N ARG A 29 -15.31 -17.79 7.32
CA ARG A 29 -15.34 -18.21 5.91
C ARG A 29 -16.73 -18.33 5.28
N TRP A 30 -17.80 -18.39 6.09
CA TRP A 30 -19.17 -18.57 5.60
C TRP A 30 -19.63 -17.44 4.68
N PHE A 31 -19.17 -16.23 4.94
CA PHE A 31 -19.37 -15.08 4.06
C PHE A 31 -18.21 -14.11 4.24
N ASN A 32 -17.40 -13.93 3.20
CA ASN A 32 -16.21 -13.09 3.24
C ASN A 32 -16.45 -11.76 2.49
N PHE A 33 -16.10 -10.65 3.14
CA PHE A 33 -16.11 -9.32 2.56
C PHE A 33 -14.72 -8.70 2.66
N ILE A 34 -14.25 -8.11 1.57
CA ILE A 34 -12.84 -7.69 1.41
C ILE A 34 -12.44 -6.51 2.32
N ALA A 35 -13.42 -5.70 2.75
CA ALA A 35 -13.19 -4.54 3.62
C ALA A 35 -13.53 -4.89 5.08
N GLY A 36 -12.66 -5.66 5.69
CA GLY A 36 -12.63 -5.93 7.13
C GLY A 36 -11.20 -6.27 7.55
N PHE A 37 -10.90 -6.19 8.85
CA PHE A 37 -9.65 -6.69 9.42
C PHE A 37 -9.73 -8.20 9.70
N SER A 38 -8.58 -8.79 9.97
CA SER A 38 -8.41 -10.23 10.20
C SER A 38 -8.95 -10.69 11.58
N PRO A 39 -9.41 -11.94 11.72
CA PRO A 39 -9.72 -12.53 13.04
C PRO A 39 -8.53 -12.51 14.01
N GLU A 40 -7.31 -12.64 13.47
CA GLU A 40 -6.06 -12.60 14.23
C GLU A 40 -5.81 -11.23 14.84
N PHE A 41 -6.12 -10.13 14.14
CA PHE A 41 -6.03 -8.78 14.69
C PHE A 41 -6.89 -8.63 15.94
N VAL A 42 -8.14 -9.10 15.90
CA VAL A 42 -9.04 -9.08 17.06
C VAL A 42 -8.49 -9.91 18.21
N SER A 43 -7.98 -11.11 17.89
CA SER A 43 -7.39 -12.01 18.90
C SER A 43 -6.20 -11.36 19.60
N ASN A 44 -5.33 -10.67 18.85
CA ASN A 44 -4.19 -9.93 19.40
C ASN A 44 -4.66 -8.81 20.33
N CYS A 45 -5.65 -8.01 19.92
CA CYS A 45 -6.19 -6.94 20.76
C CYS A 45 -6.83 -7.47 22.06
N ILE A 46 -7.57 -8.58 21.99
CA ILE A 46 -8.16 -9.22 23.18
C ILE A 46 -7.07 -9.69 24.15
N GLN A 47 -6.01 -10.30 23.62
CA GLN A 47 -4.88 -10.78 24.43
C GLN A 47 -4.10 -9.64 25.06
N GLU A 48 -3.80 -8.60 24.30
CA GLU A 48 -3.10 -7.40 24.77
C GLU A 48 -3.89 -6.69 25.88
N ALA A 49 -5.20 -6.59 25.74
CA ALA A 49 -6.08 -6.01 26.76
C ALA A 49 -6.25 -6.90 28.01
N ASN A 50 -5.79 -8.17 27.98
CA ASN A 50 -5.93 -9.14 29.06
C ASN A 50 -7.37 -9.25 29.60
N LEU A 51 -8.34 -9.29 28.69
CA LEU A 51 -9.76 -9.24 29.04
C LEU A 51 -10.21 -10.47 29.86
N LYS A 52 -11.04 -10.21 30.87
CA LYS A 52 -11.70 -11.23 31.70
C LYS A 52 -13.07 -11.59 31.13
N SER A 53 -13.61 -12.76 31.50
CA SER A 53 -14.90 -13.28 30.99
C SER A 53 -16.13 -12.39 31.21
N ASN A 54 -16.07 -11.46 32.17
CA ASN A 54 -17.16 -10.56 32.55
C ASN A 54 -17.03 -9.16 31.92
N GLU A 55 -16.05 -8.98 31.03
CA GLU A 55 -15.83 -7.73 30.33
C GLU A 55 -16.51 -7.74 28.97
N ILE A 56 -16.81 -6.53 28.47
CA ILE A 56 -17.61 -6.33 27.27
C ILE A 56 -16.75 -5.64 26.21
N ILE A 57 -16.68 -6.24 25.01
CA ILE A 57 -16.06 -5.65 23.82
C ILE A 57 -17.13 -4.86 23.06
N ILE A 58 -16.80 -3.69 22.54
CA ILE A 58 -17.69 -2.92 21.67
C ILE A 58 -17.12 -2.75 20.25
N ASP A 59 -17.99 -2.89 19.25
CA ASP A 59 -17.69 -2.63 17.85
C ASP A 59 -18.79 -1.70 17.24
N PRO A 60 -18.55 -0.39 17.15
CA PRO A 60 -19.50 0.56 16.56
C PRO A 60 -19.71 0.39 15.05
N PHE A 61 -18.92 -0.43 14.36
CA PHE A 61 -19.00 -0.64 12.91
C PHE A 61 -18.85 -2.13 12.59
N ALA A 62 -19.79 -2.94 13.11
CA ALA A 62 -19.65 -4.39 13.15
C ALA A 62 -19.46 -5.03 11.76
N GLY A 63 -20.06 -4.50 10.69
CA GLY A 63 -19.94 -5.06 9.35
C GLY A 63 -20.41 -6.52 9.30
N LEU A 64 -19.50 -7.43 8.95
CA LEU A 64 -19.72 -8.89 9.04
C LEU A 64 -19.31 -9.52 10.37
N SER A 65 -19.20 -8.69 11.41
CA SER A 65 -19.01 -9.04 12.82
C SER A 65 -17.73 -9.79 13.14
N THR A 66 -16.59 -9.46 12.52
CA THR A 66 -15.30 -10.12 12.83
C THR A 66 -14.98 -10.01 14.33
N THR A 67 -15.16 -8.82 14.93
CA THR A 67 -14.94 -8.59 16.36
C THR A 67 -15.84 -9.47 17.24
N LEU A 68 -17.14 -9.44 16.99
CA LEU A 68 -18.14 -10.14 17.80
C LEU A 68 -18.05 -11.67 17.63
N VAL A 69 -17.75 -12.16 16.42
CA VAL A 69 -17.54 -13.60 16.18
C VAL A 69 -16.31 -14.08 16.96
N GLN A 70 -15.21 -13.33 16.96
CA GLN A 70 -14.04 -13.69 17.74
C GLN A 70 -14.32 -13.59 19.25
N ALA A 71 -15.09 -12.60 19.70
CA ALA A 71 -15.52 -12.50 21.10
C ALA A 71 -16.32 -13.74 21.55
N ASN A 72 -17.27 -14.23 20.74
CA ASN A 72 -18.00 -15.46 21.02
C ASN A 72 -17.09 -16.70 21.07
N ARG A 73 -16.05 -16.77 20.22
CA ARG A 73 -15.04 -17.84 20.26
C ARG A 73 -14.24 -17.84 21.56
N GLU A 74 -13.90 -16.66 22.08
CA GLU A 74 -13.21 -16.52 23.37
C GLU A 74 -14.18 -16.55 24.57
N GLY A 75 -15.49 -16.62 24.33
CA GLY A 75 -16.51 -16.65 25.37
C GLY A 75 -16.73 -15.31 26.09
N ILE A 76 -16.36 -14.19 25.45
CA ILE A 76 -16.43 -12.82 25.94
C ILE A 76 -17.73 -12.17 25.43
N GLN A 77 -18.35 -11.32 26.25
CA GLN A 77 -19.52 -10.55 25.82
C GLN A 77 -19.11 -9.45 24.85
N SER A 78 -19.94 -9.18 23.85
CA SER A 78 -19.65 -8.13 22.88
C SER A 78 -20.90 -7.44 22.36
N ILE A 79 -20.83 -6.15 22.10
CA ILE A 79 -21.93 -5.36 21.58
C ILE A 79 -21.51 -4.73 20.26
N GLY A 80 -22.29 -4.94 19.20
CA GLY A 80 -22.03 -4.40 17.87
C GLY A 80 -23.14 -3.51 17.35
N PHE A 81 -22.79 -2.57 16.47
CA PHE A 81 -23.72 -1.73 15.73
C PHE A 81 -23.51 -1.88 14.23
N GLU A 82 -24.59 -2.07 13.49
CA GLU A 82 -24.57 -2.15 12.02
C GLU A 82 -25.82 -1.48 11.46
N VAL A 83 -25.67 -0.67 10.42
CA VAL A 83 -26.76 0.08 9.77
C VAL A 83 -27.23 -0.57 8.48
N HIS A 84 -26.37 -1.38 7.87
CA HIS A 84 -26.59 -2.07 6.61
C HIS A 84 -27.43 -3.33 6.86
N PRO A 85 -28.69 -3.39 6.37
CA PRO A 85 -29.61 -4.48 6.73
C PRO A 85 -29.11 -5.85 6.27
N PHE A 86 -28.50 -5.94 5.09
CA PHE A 86 -27.89 -7.17 4.62
C PHE A 86 -26.73 -7.65 5.51
N PHE A 87 -25.77 -6.79 5.85
CA PHE A 87 -24.66 -7.18 6.74
C PHE A 87 -25.13 -7.56 8.14
N TYR A 88 -26.16 -6.88 8.64
CA TYR A 88 -26.80 -7.24 9.91
C TYR A 88 -27.35 -8.67 9.87
N ASP A 89 -28.09 -9.05 8.83
CA ASP A 89 -28.65 -10.41 8.71
C ASP A 89 -27.57 -11.50 8.56
N ILE A 90 -26.54 -11.25 7.75
CA ILE A 90 -25.40 -12.17 7.60
C ILE A 90 -24.62 -12.28 8.92
N SER A 91 -24.46 -11.18 9.64
CA SER A 91 -23.83 -11.17 10.96
C SER A 91 -24.61 -12.00 11.97
N LEU A 92 -25.95 -11.89 12.03
CA LEU A 92 -26.76 -12.70 12.94
C LEU A 92 -26.57 -14.20 12.70
N ALA A 93 -26.46 -14.64 11.44
CA ALA A 93 -26.17 -16.05 11.12
C ALA A 93 -24.82 -16.52 11.67
N LYS A 94 -23.82 -15.62 11.70
CA LYS A 94 -22.47 -15.92 12.20
C LYS A 94 -22.39 -15.83 13.73
N LEU A 95 -23.14 -14.92 14.35
CA LEU A 95 -23.17 -14.72 15.81
C LEU A 95 -24.00 -15.79 16.52
N PHE A 96 -25.04 -16.29 15.85
CA PHE A 96 -25.94 -17.31 16.36
C PHE A 96 -25.97 -18.51 15.40
N PRO A 97 -24.84 -19.21 15.24
CA PRO A 97 -24.77 -20.35 14.34
C PRO A 97 -25.66 -21.49 14.86
N PRO A 98 -26.10 -22.39 13.98
CA PRO A 98 -26.83 -23.59 14.38
C PRO A 98 -26.07 -24.40 15.43
N LYS A 99 -26.80 -24.96 16.41
CA LYS A 99 -26.21 -25.76 17.50
C LYS A 99 -25.90 -27.19 17.10
N GLY A 100 -26.37 -27.62 15.93
CA GLY A 100 -26.14 -28.96 15.44
C GLY A 100 -26.45 -29.10 13.95
N GLU A 101 -26.00 -30.21 13.39
CA GLU A 101 -26.09 -30.47 11.94
C GLU A 101 -27.53 -30.61 11.43
N GLN A 102 -28.50 -30.95 12.30
CA GLN A 102 -29.89 -31.16 11.89
C GLN A 102 -30.52 -29.90 11.30
N GLN A 103 -30.20 -28.71 11.84
CA GLN A 103 -30.72 -27.45 11.30
C GLN A 103 -30.16 -27.21 9.89
N ILE A 104 -28.89 -27.56 9.64
CA ILE A 104 -28.28 -27.47 8.32
C ILE A 104 -28.89 -28.49 7.36
N ASN A 105 -29.18 -29.72 7.82
CA ASN A 105 -29.91 -30.73 7.04
C ASN A 105 -31.29 -30.23 6.58
N ASN A 106 -32.03 -29.60 7.50
CA ASN A 106 -33.35 -29.06 7.20
C ASN A 106 -33.27 -27.98 6.12
N ILE A 107 -32.34 -27.02 6.27
CA ILE A 107 -32.11 -25.95 5.30
C ILE A 107 -31.71 -26.51 3.94
N GLU A 108 -30.76 -27.46 3.92
CA GLU A 108 -30.31 -28.12 2.70
C GLU A 108 -31.48 -28.82 1.98
N SER A 109 -32.28 -29.58 2.72
CA SER A 109 -33.46 -30.27 2.19
C SER A 109 -34.50 -29.29 1.63
N ILE A 110 -34.78 -28.19 2.34
CA ILE A 110 -35.71 -27.15 1.87
C ILE A 110 -35.18 -26.57 0.55
N CYS A 111 -33.93 -26.11 0.53
CA CYS A 111 -33.34 -25.49 -0.65
C CYS A 111 -33.27 -26.44 -1.85
N GLN A 112 -32.97 -27.72 -1.65
CA GLN A 112 -32.91 -28.74 -2.71
C GLN A 112 -34.28 -29.16 -3.24
N SER A 113 -35.34 -29.03 -2.43
CA SER A 113 -36.71 -29.36 -2.84
C SER A 113 -37.33 -28.34 -3.81
N VAL A 114 -36.68 -27.19 -3.96
CA VAL A 114 -37.17 -26.06 -4.75
C VAL A 114 -37.26 -26.41 -6.25
N ARG A 115 -38.40 -26.09 -6.86
CA ARG A 115 -38.59 -26.06 -8.32
C ARG A 115 -38.40 -24.65 -8.87
N PRO A 116 -37.96 -24.48 -10.13
CA PRO A 116 -37.80 -23.14 -10.71
C PRO A 116 -39.14 -22.41 -10.74
N TYR A 117 -39.13 -21.12 -10.42
CA TYR A 117 -40.32 -20.27 -10.47
C TYR A 117 -40.84 -20.18 -11.92
N PHE A 118 -42.11 -20.53 -12.12
CA PHE A 118 -42.76 -20.56 -13.43
C PHE A 118 -43.48 -19.26 -13.81
N GLY A 119 -43.76 -18.39 -12.83
CA GLY A 119 -44.39 -17.09 -13.07
C GLY A 119 -43.43 -16.06 -13.67
N GLU A 120 -43.92 -14.83 -13.76
CA GLU A 120 -43.15 -13.69 -14.23
C GLU A 120 -42.19 -13.21 -13.13
N LEU A 121 -40.88 -13.16 -13.41
CA LEU A 121 -39.89 -12.69 -12.41
C LEU A 121 -40.11 -11.23 -11.97
N THR A 122 -40.90 -10.46 -12.72
CA THR A 122 -41.32 -9.10 -12.35
C THR A 122 -42.34 -9.06 -11.20
N GLU A 123 -42.98 -10.18 -10.88
CA GLU A 123 -43.79 -10.36 -9.66
C GLU A 123 -42.91 -10.48 -8.42
N ILE A 124 -41.66 -10.90 -8.61
CA ILE A 124 -40.69 -11.17 -7.54
C ILE A 124 -39.78 -9.98 -7.31
N TRP A 125 -39.29 -9.35 -8.37
CA TRP A 125 -38.41 -8.19 -8.29
C TRP A 125 -38.94 -7.09 -9.21
N SER A 126 -38.75 -5.82 -8.80
CA SER A 126 -39.07 -4.69 -9.67
C SER A 126 -38.33 -4.78 -11.02
N LYS A 127 -38.83 -4.07 -12.03
CA LYS A 127 -38.17 -4.00 -13.35
C LYS A 127 -36.69 -3.60 -13.25
N ASP A 128 -36.38 -2.61 -12.42
CA ASP A 128 -35.01 -2.12 -12.20
C ASP A 128 -34.12 -3.18 -11.53
N ALA A 129 -34.64 -3.84 -10.49
CA ALA A 129 -33.92 -4.87 -9.75
C ALA A 129 -33.66 -6.08 -10.63
N LEU A 130 -34.70 -6.59 -11.30
CA LEU A 130 -34.61 -7.73 -12.22
C LEU A 130 -33.66 -7.44 -13.38
N ALA A 131 -33.74 -6.26 -13.98
CA ALA A 131 -32.84 -5.86 -15.06
C ALA A 131 -31.36 -5.83 -14.62
N PHE A 132 -31.07 -5.55 -13.35
CA PHE A 132 -29.72 -5.64 -12.82
C PHE A 132 -29.31 -7.09 -12.51
N LEU A 133 -30.19 -7.86 -11.86
CA LEU A 133 -29.94 -9.27 -11.52
C LEU A 133 -29.69 -10.14 -12.77
N ASN A 134 -30.49 -9.96 -13.83
CA ASN A 134 -30.32 -10.68 -15.11
C ASN A 134 -28.97 -10.40 -15.80
N LYS A 135 -28.30 -9.30 -15.48
CA LYS A 135 -26.95 -9.03 -15.99
C LYS A 135 -25.88 -9.84 -15.27
N LEU A 136 -26.18 -10.31 -14.05
CA LEU A 136 -25.22 -10.94 -13.14
C LEU A 136 -25.45 -12.44 -13.01
N VAL A 137 -26.69 -12.90 -13.07
CA VAL A 137 -27.10 -14.28 -12.79
C VAL A 137 -27.94 -14.79 -13.96
N PRO A 138 -27.68 -15.99 -14.50
CA PRO A 138 -28.51 -16.57 -15.55
C PRO A 138 -29.97 -16.72 -15.09
N GLU A 139 -30.93 -16.41 -15.96
CA GLU A 139 -32.36 -16.47 -15.63
C GLU A 139 -32.79 -17.83 -15.07
N LYS A 140 -32.25 -18.92 -15.63
CA LYS A 140 -32.48 -20.29 -15.12
C LYS A 140 -32.20 -20.39 -13.62
N GLU A 141 -31.07 -19.85 -13.16
CA GLU A 141 -30.68 -19.90 -11.76
C GLU A 141 -31.49 -18.88 -10.93
N LEU A 142 -31.82 -17.72 -11.49
CA LEU A 142 -32.72 -16.74 -10.84
C LEU A 142 -34.11 -17.31 -10.58
N ARG A 143 -34.63 -18.19 -11.43
CA ARG A 143 -35.92 -18.85 -11.20
C ARG A 143 -35.88 -19.80 -10.00
N PHE A 144 -34.78 -20.53 -9.77
CA PHE A 144 -34.62 -21.31 -8.54
C PHE A 144 -34.47 -20.39 -7.31
N LEU A 145 -33.62 -19.37 -7.42
CA LEU A 145 -33.41 -18.38 -6.38
C LEU A 145 -34.70 -17.61 -6.01
N ALA A 146 -35.60 -17.37 -6.97
CA ALA A 146 -36.90 -16.75 -6.75
C ALA A 146 -37.81 -17.62 -5.89
N SER A 147 -37.94 -18.91 -6.23
CA SER A 147 -38.71 -19.86 -5.43
C SER A 147 -38.12 -20.01 -4.03
N ALA A 148 -36.80 -20.13 -3.91
CA ALA A 148 -36.12 -20.18 -2.60
C ALA A 148 -36.36 -18.90 -1.78
N LEU A 149 -36.31 -17.71 -2.40
CA LEU A 149 -36.61 -16.45 -1.72
C LEU A 149 -38.05 -16.44 -1.14
N LEU A 150 -39.03 -16.97 -1.88
CA LEU A 150 -40.42 -17.03 -1.42
C LEU A 150 -40.64 -17.97 -0.23
N LEU A 151 -39.84 -19.05 -0.13
CA LEU A 151 -39.92 -20.03 0.97
C LEU A 151 -39.37 -19.50 2.30
N GLU A 152 -38.74 -18.33 2.35
CA GLU A 152 -38.17 -17.79 3.59
C GLU A 152 -39.19 -17.72 4.75
N ASN A 153 -40.45 -17.44 4.45
CA ASN A 153 -41.50 -17.36 5.46
C ASN A 153 -41.88 -18.73 6.04
N GLU A 154 -41.57 -19.81 5.32
CA GLU A 154 -41.80 -21.20 5.73
C GLU A 154 -40.60 -21.76 6.53
N VAL A 155 -39.44 -21.09 6.46
CA VAL A 155 -38.26 -21.44 7.26
C VAL A 155 -38.50 -21.08 8.72
N ASN A 156 -38.10 -21.98 9.60
CA ASN A 156 -38.19 -21.78 11.04
C ASN A 156 -37.50 -20.48 11.46
N ILE A 157 -38.10 -19.71 12.36
CA ILE A 157 -37.61 -18.37 12.72
C ILE A 157 -36.16 -18.39 13.22
N THR A 158 -35.78 -19.45 13.92
CA THR A 158 -34.42 -19.67 14.45
C THR A 158 -33.40 -20.05 13.38
N GLU A 159 -33.85 -20.48 12.20
CA GLU A 159 -33.01 -20.90 11.07
C GLU A 159 -32.96 -19.83 9.96
N ARG A 160 -33.78 -18.77 10.05
CA ARG A 160 -33.94 -17.78 8.98
C ARG A 160 -32.63 -17.06 8.62
N HIS A 161 -31.82 -16.65 9.59
CA HIS A 161 -30.57 -15.95 9.30
C HIS A 161 -29.55 -16.84 8.60
N ILE A 162 -29.40 -18.10 9.03
CA ILE A 162 -28.49 -19.04 8.38
C ILE A 162 -29.03 -19.45 6.99
N TYR A 163 -30.35 -19.55 6.81
CA TYR A 163 -30.99 -19.70 5.50
C TYR A 163 -30.65 -18.54 4.57
N ARG A 164 -30.78 -17.29 5.05
CA ARG A 164 -30.36 -16.09 4.30
C ARG A 164 -28.90 -16.13 3.92
N LEU A 165 -28.02 -16.55 4.83
CA LEU A 165 -26.59 -16.70 4.54
C LEU A 165 -26.35 -17.72 3.43
N VAL A 166 -26.94 -18.92 3.53
CA VAL A 166 -26.80 -19.98 2.52
C VAL A 166 -27.27 -19.48 1.17
N LEU A 167 -28.47 -18.91 1.09
CA LEU A 167 -29.04 -18.46 -0.18
C LEU A 167 -28.25 -17.28 -0.79
N SER A 168 -27.70 -16.39 0.05
CA SER A 168 -26.82 -15.32 -0.42
C SER A 168 -25.52 -15.87 -1.01
N ARG A 169 -24.96 -16.93 -0.42
CA ARG A 169 -23.78 -17.61 -0.97
C ARG A 169 -24.07 -18.34 -2.27
N VAL A 170 -25.26 -18.92 -2.41
CA VAL A 170 -25.72 -19.48 -3.69
C VAL A 170 -25.82 -18.39 -4.74
N LEU A 171 -26.42 -17.24 -4.42
CA LEU A 171 -26.50 -16.08 -5.31
C LEU A 171 -25.09 -15.66 -5.80
N GLU A 172 -24.10 -15.60 -4.91
CA GLU A 172 -22.71 -15.28 -5.27
C GLU A 172 -22.06 -16.31 -6.22
N LEU A 173 -22.31 -17.60 -6.01
CA LEU A 173 -21.77 -18.69 -6.82
C LEU A 173 -22.49 -18.84 -8.16
N ALA A 174 -23.80 -18.61 -8.19
CA ALA A 174 -24.62 -18.64 -9.39
C ALA A 174 -24.37 -17.42 -10.31
N SER A 175 -23.85 -16.32 -9.75
CA SER A 175 -23.47 -15.17 -10.57
C SER A 175 -22.34 -15.50 -11.53
N GLY A 176 -22.52 -15.16 -12.81
CA GLY A 176 -21.51 -15.26 -13.86
C GLY A 176 -20.54 -14.08 -13.89
N SER A 177 -20.67 -13.09 -13.00
CA SER A 177 -19.83 -11.89 -12.97
C SER A 177 -18.76 -11.96 -11.89
N GLN A 178 -17.57 -11.46 -12.21
CA GLN A 178 -16.50 -11.27 -11.23
C GLN A 178 -16.80 -10.03 -10.38
N THR A 179 -16.20 -10.02 -9.18
CA THR A 179 -16.02 -8.78 -8.43
C THR A 179 -14.81 -8.07 -9.03
N ASP A 180 -15.02 -6.91 -9.67
CA ASP A 180 -13.94 -6.07 -10.20
C ASP A 180 -13.71 -4.89 -9.25
N GLY A 181 -12.53 -4.86 -8.63
CA GLY A 181 -12.28 -4.05 -7.46
C GLY A 181 -13.20 -4.46 -6.31
N ILE A 182 -14.31 -3.74 -6.17
CA ILE A 182 -15.19 -3.81 -4.99
C ILE A 182 -16.66 -4.08 -5.34
N TYR A 183 -17.08 -3.99 -6.61
CA TYR A 183 -18.46 -4.27 -7.02
C TYR A 183 -18.55 -5.43 -8.02
N LYS A 184 -19.74 -6.05 -8.12
CA LYS A 184 -20.04 -7.04 -9.17
C LYS A 184 -20.12 -6.34 -10.51
N ALA A 185 -19.10 -6.51 -11.35
CA ALA A 185 -19.02 -5.85 -12.65
C ALA A 185 -19.75 -6.68 -13.70
N PRO A 186 -20.91 -6.21 -14.23
CA PRO A 186 -21.71 -7.00 -15.18
C PRO A 186 -20.99 -7.33 -16.50
N THR A 187 -19.95 -6.54 -16.80
CA THR A 187 -19.09 -6.69 -17.98
C THR A 187 -18.03 -7.78 -17.85
N THR A 188 -17.81 -8.31 -16.65
CA THR A 188 -16.84 -9.38 -16.39
C THR A 188 -17.49 -10.76 -16.41
N ARG A 189 -16.67 -11.82 -16.55
CA ARG A 189 -17.13 -13.21 -16.62
C ARG A 189 -16.33 -14.11 -15.67
N LYS A 190 -17.01 -14.92 -14.88
CA LYS A 190 -16.45 -16.07 -14.14
C LYS A 190 -17.31 -17.30 -14.38
N LYS A 191 -16.75 -18.47 -14.09
CA LYS A 191 -17.52 -19.72 -14.05
C LYS A 191 -18.55 -19.63 -12.92
N SER A 192 -19.83 -19.67 -13.28
CA SER A 192 -20.92 -19.85 -12.32
C SER A 192 -21.05 -21.32 -11.93
N VAL A 193 -21.61 -21.54 -10.74
CA VAL A 193 -21.98 -22.87 -10.24
C VAL A 193 -23.51 -22.92 -10.22
N CYS A 194 -24.10 -24.05 -10.63
CA CYS A 194 -25.56 -24.18 -10.60
C CYS A 194 -26.10 -24.17 -9.16
N TYR A 195 -27.37 -23.82 -9.01
CA TYR A 195 -28.05 -23.65 -7.72
C TYR A 195 -27.90 -24.88 -6.81
N ASN A 196 -28.22 -26.09 -7.29
CA ASN A 196 -28.17 -27.31 -6.47
C ASN A 196 -26.76 -27.70 -6.02
N GLU A 197 -25.76 -27.57 -6.91
CA GLU A 197 -24.36 -27.83 -6.57
C GLU A 197 -23.85 -26.79 -5.55
N SER A 198 -24.26 -25.52 -5.70
CA SER A 198 -23.92 -24.46 -4.76
C SER A 198 -24.47 -24.76 -3.36
N ILE A 199 -25.74 -25.16 -3.24
CA ILE A 199 -26.37 -25.55 -1.97
C ILE A 199 -25.57 -26.66 -1.30
N THR A 200 -25.33 -27.77 -2.02
CA THR A 200 -24.61 -28.93 -1.48
C THR A 200 -23.23 -28.54 -0.94
N LYS A 201 -22.49 -27.74 -1.70
CA LYS A 201 -21.16 -27.27 -1.32
C LYS A 201 -21.19 -26.38 -0.07
N ILE A 202 -22.11 -25.43 -0.01
CA ILE A 202 -22.20 -24.46 1.10
C ILE A 202 -22.68 -25.15 2.38
N CYS A 203 -23.69 -26.01 2.29
CA CYS A 203 -24.21 -26.75 3.44
C CYS A 203 -23.16 -27.71 4.00
N ALA A 204 -22.37 -28.38 3.15
CA ALA A 204 -21.26 -29.21 3.60
C ALA A 204 -20.17 -28.40 4.35
N GLU A 205 -19.82 -27.21 3.86
CA GLU A 205 -18.86 -26.31 4.53
C GLU A 205 -19.36 -25.87 5.91
N ILE A 206 -20.60 -25.38 6.00
CA ILE A 206 -21.20 -24.90 7.25
C ILE A 206 -21.35 -26.05 8.26
N ARG A 207 -21.79 -27.22 7.81
CA ARG A 207 -21.91 -28.43 8.64
C ARG A 207 -20.57 -28.82 9.26
N GLY A 208 -19.51 -28.84 8.45
CA GLY A 208 -18.15 -29.11 8.93
C GLY A 208 -17.69 -28.08 9.98
N ASP A 209 -18.00 -26.80 9.78
CA ASP A 209 -17.68 -25.75 10.75
C ASP A 209 -18.46 -25.87 12.05
N VAL A 210 -19.76 -26.14 11.98
CA VAL A 210 -20.62 -26.36 13.16
C VAL A 210 -20.10 -27.53 13.99
N ALA A 211 -19.70 -28.63 13.34
CA ALA A 211 -19.09 -29.78 14.01
C ALA A 211 -17.75 -29.44 14.70
N ILE A 212 -16.93 -28.57 14.10
CA ILE A 212 -15.63 -28.15 14.65
C ILE A 212 -15.80 -27.24 15.88
N ILE A 213 -16.70 -26.25 15.80
CA ILE A 213 -16.85 -25.28 16.89
C ILE A 213 -17.56 -25.89 18.11
N GLY A 214 -18.56 -26.74 17.90
CA GLY A 214 -19.37 -27.36 18.95
C GLY A 214 -19.84 -26.38 20.03
N ASP A 215 -19.92 -26.86 21.28
CA ASP A 215 -20.34 -26.06 22.44
C ASP A 215 -19.31 -25.01 22.90
N ARG A 216 -18.15 -24.92 22.25
CA ARG A 216 -17.09 -23.97 22.62
C ARG A 216 -17.38 -22.55 22.14
N TYR A 217 -18.25 -22.40 21.13
CA TYR A 217 -18.69 -21.10 20.64
C TYR A 217 -19.85 -20.59 21.50
N LEU A 218 -19.60 -19.57 22.32
CA LEU A 218 -20.60 -19.03 23.23
C LEU A 218 -21.24 -17.78 22.62
N SER A 219 -22.44 -17.90 22.07
CA SER A 219 -23.22 -16.79 21.49
C SER A 219 -23.67 -15.79 22.57
N LYS A 220 -22.74 -14.96 23.03
CA LYS A 220 -22.93 -13.92 24.06
C LYS A 220 -23.00 -12.51 23.48
N SER A 221 -22.82 -12.35 22.17
CA SER A 221 -22.89 -11.05 21.51
C SER A 221 -24.31 -10.51 21.41
N SER A 222 -24.45 -9.18 21.41
CA SER A 222 -25.62 -8.48 20.90
C SER A 222 -25.23 -7.64 19.67
N LEU A 223 -26.15 -7.53 18.71
CA LEU A 223 -25.97 -6.73 17.51
C LEU A 223 -27.21 -5.84 17.32
N HIS A 224 -27.00 -4.55 17.09
CA HIS A 224 -28.07 -3.57 16.93
C HIS A 224 -28.11 -3.04 15.49
N LEU A 225 -29.29 -3.14 14.84
CA LEU A 225 -29.54 -2.58 13.51
C LEU A 225 -29.78 -1.06 13.57
N MET A 226 -28.74 -0.28 13.87
CA MET A 226 -28.83 1.18 14.02
C MET A 226 -27.48 1.87 13.86
N THR A 227 -27.51 3.20 13.71
CA THR A 227 -26.29 4.03 13.63
C THR A 227 -25.56 4.03 14.96
N SER A 228 -24.22 3.98 14.92
CA SER A 228 -23.34 4.16 16.07
C SER A 228 -23.15 5.62 16.48
N GLU A 229 -23.73 6.58 15.75
CA GLU A 229 -23.80 7.98 16.19
C GLU A 229 -24.61 8.13 17.50
N TYR A 230 -25.44 7.12 17.84
CA TYR A 230 -26.20 7.04 19.09
C TYR A 230 -26.25 5.60 19.59
N MET A 231 -25.44 5.26 20.60
CA MET A 231 -25.35 3.91 21.19
C MET A 231 -26.23 3.79 22.45
N LEU A 232 -27.48 4.29 22.36
CA LEU A 232 -28.43 4.34 23.48
C LEU A 232 -28.66 3.01 24.24
N PRO A 233 -28.65 1.83 23.59
CA PRO A 233 -28.83 0.55 24.29
C PRO A 233 -27.67 0.16 25.22
N VAL A 234 -26.57 0.92 25.24
CA VAL A 234 -25.35 0.58 25.97
C VAL A 234 -25.17 1.53 27.14
N ASP A 235 -25.04 0.97 28.33
CA ASP A 235 -24.81 1.73 29.55
C ASP A 235 -23.47 2.46 29.52
N LYS A 236 -23.41 3.61 30.20
CA LYS A 236 -22.16 4.35 30.38
C LYS A 236 -21.12 3.47 31.09
N GLU A 237 -19.87 3.57 30.66
CA GLU A 237 -18.71 2.90 31.30
C GLU A 237 -18.90 1.39 31.52
N SER A 238 -19.57 0.72 30.59
CA SER A 238 -19.86 -0.72 30.66
C SER A 238 -18.85 -1.57 29.87
N CYS A 239 -18.27 -1.01 28.80
CA CYS A 239 -17.37 -1.71 27.89
C CYS A 239 -15.91 -1.54 28.31
N SER A 240 -15.08 -2.57 28.08
CA SER A 240 -13.66 -2.60 28.53
C SER A 240 -12.65 -2.64 27.38
N LEU A 241 -13.13 -2.78 26.13
CA LEU A 241 -12.31 -2.75 24.93
C LEU A 241 -13.16 -2.32 23.72
N CYS A 242 -12.63 -1.44 22.87
CA CYS A 242 -13.21 -1.15 21.56
C CYS A 242 -12.26 -1.63 20.46
N ILE A 243 -12.77 -2.45 19.53
CA ILE A 243 -12.02 -2.89 18.33
C ILE A 243 -12.93 -2.68 17.14
N THR A 244 -12.52 -1.84 16.20
CA THR A 244 -13.40 -1.47 15.10
C THR A 244 -12.66 -0.87 13.90
N SER A 245 -13.36 -0.75 12.79
CA SER A 245 -12.92 -0.07 11.57
C SER A 245 -14.09 0.75 11.01
N PRO A 246 -14.00 2.08 10.95
CA PRO A 246 -15.08 2.89 10.41
C PRO A 246 -15.17 2.71 8.89
N PRO A 247 -16.29 3.10 8.27
CA PRO A 247 -16.32 3.39 6.85
C PRO A 247 -15.21 4.39 6.50
N TYR A 248 -14.27 4.06 5.63
CA TYR A 248 -13.15 4.97 5.33
C TYR A 248 -13.59 6.11 4.40
N LEU A 249 -12.95 7.28 4.52
CA LEU A 249 -13.13 8.43 3.62
C LEU A 249 -12.52 8.20 2.21
N ASN A 250 -12.34 6.95 1.79
CA ASN A 250 -11.70 6.56 0.53
C ASN A 250 -12.69 6.26 -0.59
N ASN A 251 -13.92 6.79 -0.49
CA ASN A 251 -14.95 6.66 -1.52
C ASN A 251 -15.40 5.19 -1.77
N PHE A 252 -15.62 4.45 -0.69
CA PHE A 252 -15.99 3.03 -0.71
C PHE A 252 -17.48 2.87 -0.38
N ASP A 253 -18.35 2.90 -1.39
CA ASP A 253 -19.80 2.85 -1.18
C ASP A 253 -20.31 1.42 -0.93
N PHE A 254 -20.49 1.05 0.34
CA PHE A 254 -20.98 -0.29 0.72
C PHE A 254 -22.36 -0.61 0.12
N ALA A 255 -23.23 0.38 -0.05
CA ALA A 255 -24.57 0.16 -0.61
C ALA A 255 -24.54 -0.12 -2.12
N GLU A 256 -23.53 0.39 -2.83
CA GLU A 256 -23.28 0.04 -4.23
C GLU A 256 -22.71 -1.38 -4.36
N MET A 257 -21.80 -1.76 -3.47
CA MET A 257 -21.16 -3.08 -3.51
C MET A 257 -22.16 -4.22 -3.31
N THR A 258 -23.08 -4.05 -2.37
CA THR A 258 -24.11 -5.04 -2.06
C THR A 258 -25.38 -4.86 -2.89
N ARG A 259 -25.32 -4.15 -4.03
CA ARG A 259 -26.51 -3.85 -4.84
C ARG A 259 -27.23 -5.12 -5.29
N MET A 260 -26.49 -6.18 -5.61
CA MET A 260 -27.05 -7.47 -6.02
C MET A 260 -27.89 -8.06 -4.88
N GLU A 261 -27.34 -8.08 -3.68
CA GLU A 261 -27.96 -8.62 -2.47
C GLU A 261 -29.14 -7.75 -2.01
N LEU A 262 -29.00 -6.43 -2.07
CA LEU A 262 -30.07 -5.47 -1.72
C LEU A 262 -31.30 -5.62 -2.62
N TYR A 263 -31.10 -5.89 -3.90
CA TYR A 263 -32.17 -6.17 -4.85
C TYR A 263 -32.74 -7.58 -4.68
N PHE A 264 -31.88 -8.58 -4.55
CA PHE A 264 -32.29 -9.97 -4.39
C PHE A 264 -33.20 -10.15 -3.18
N TRP A 265 -32.79 -9.65 -2.02
CA TRP A 265 -33.55 -9.71 -0.77
C TRP A 265 -34.63 -8.64 -0.63
N ARG A 266 -34.87 -7.85 -1.69
CA ARG A 266 -35.91 -6.80 -1.73
C ARG A 266 -35.79 -5.73 -0.64
N TYR A 267 -34.60 -5.50 -0.08
CA TYR A 267 -34.36 -4.35 0.80
C TYR A 267 -34.53 -3.01 0.05
N ALA A 268 -34.28 -3.03 -1.26
CA ALA A 268 -34.53 -1.91 -2.15
C ALA A 268 -35.01 -2.41 -3.53
N SER A 269 -35.93 -1.65 -4.13
CA SER A 269 -36.48 -1.95 -5.46
C SER A 269 -35.89 -1.09 -6.58
N SER A 270 -35.03 -0.12 -6.27
CA SER A 270 -34.40 0.76 -7.26
C SER A 270 -33.12 1.39 -6.70
N TRP A 271 -32.33 2.04 -7.55
CA TRP A 271 -31.14 2.79 -7.10
C TRP A 271 -31.48 3.94 -6.15
N ARG A 272 -32.63 4.58 -6.39
CA ARG A 272 -33.17 5.62 -5.51
C ARG A 272 -33.45 5.06 -4.12
N GLU A 273 -34.11 3.90 -4.03
CA GLU A 273 -34.39 3.27 -2.75
C GLU A 273 -33.12 2.83 -2.01
N ILE A 274 -32.09 2.35 -2.71
CA ILE A 274 -30.78 2.07 -2.09
C ILE A 274 -30.23 3.36 -1.43
N THR A 275 -30.35 4.49 -2.12
CA THR A 275 -29.91 5.78 -1.58
C THR A 275 -30.69 6.18 -0.33
N GLU A 276 -32.02 6.11 -0.41
CA GLU A 276 -32.92 6.64 0.61
C GLU A 276 -33.02 5.73 1.85
N LYS A 277 -33.08 4.40 1.67
CA LYS A 277 -33.33 3.43 2.75
C LYS A 277 -32.06 2.89 3.40
N VAL A 278 -30.94 2.90 2.68
CA VAL A 278 -29.67 2.28 3.10
C VAL A 278 -28.56 3.33 3.23
N ARG A 279 -28.11 3.91 2.11
CA ARG A 279 -26.92 4.79 2.06
C ARG A 279 -26.98 5.99 3.01
N ARG A 280 -28.15 6.64 3.15
CA ARG A 280 -28.34 7.81 4.03
C ARG A 280 -28.13 7.54 5.52
N LYS A 281 -28.14 6.26 5.95
CA LYS A 281 -27.94 5.88 7.34
C LYS A 281 -26.47 5.69 7.70
N PHE A 282 -25.57 5.72 6.72
CA PHE A 282 -24.15 5.45 6.92
C PHE A 282 -23.42 6.71 7.36
N ILE A 283 -22.28 6.51 8.04
CA ILE A 283 -21.23 7.52 8.03
C ILE A 283 -20.86 7.79 6.57
N VAL A 284 -20.79 9.06 6.19
CA VAL A 284 -20.63 9.41 4.79
C VAL A 284 -19.31 8.85 4.22
N ASN A 285 -19.40 8.07 3.15
CA ASN A 285 -18.23 7.49 2.51
C ASN A 285 -18.45 7.22 1.00
N THR A 286 -19.35 8.00 0.39
CA THR A 286 -19.97 7.70 -0.90
C THR A 286 -19.31 8.39 -2.09
N THR A 287 -19.56 7.88 -3.29
CA THR A 287 -19.05 8.45 -4.57
C THR A 287 -19.76 9.72 -5.00
N THR A 288 -20.96 9.91 -4.48
CA THR A 288 -21.85 11.02 -4.80
C THR A 288 -22.42 11.56 -3.49
N VAL A 289 -22.26 12.87 -3.27
CA VAL A 289 -22.76 13.54 -2.07
C VAL A 289 -24.29 13.61 -2.13
N PRO A 290 -25.01 13.02 -1.15
CA PRO A 290 -26.46 13.17 -1.02
C PRO A 290 -26.87 14.65 -0.91
N THR A 291 -28.02 15.01 -1.49
CA THR A 291 -28.51 16.40 -1.53
C THR A 291 -28.67 17.02 -0.14
N ASP A 292 -29.05 16.23 0.85
CA ASP A 292 -29.17 16.64 2.24
C ASP A 292 -27.82 17.02 2.86
N LEU A 293 -26.74 16.28 2.60
CA LEU A 293 -25.39 16.66 3.03
C LEU A 293 -24.94 17.96 2.37
N LYS A 294 -25.27 18.19 1.09
CA LYS A 294 -24.94 19.44 0.40
C LYS A 294 -25.59 20.66 1.07
N ARG A 295 -26.84 20.52 1.52
CA ARG A 295 -27.62 21.62 2.11
C ARG A 295 -27.27 21.92 3.56
N ASN A 296 -26.67 20.97 4.28
CA ASN A 296 -26.46 21.05 5.72
C ASN A 296 -24.98 21.20 6.14
N GLN A 297 -24.09 21.64 5.24
CA GLN A 297 -22.65 21.79 5.55
C GLN A 297 -22.38 22.60 6.83
N ASN A 298 -23.09 23.71 7.02
CA ASN A 298 -22.92 24.57 8.21
C ASN A 298 -23.14 23.81 9.52
N LYS A 299 -24.13 22.91 9.59
CA LYS A 299 -24.41 22.12 10.79
C LYS A 299 -23.24 21.20 11.16
N PHE A 300 -22.57 20.65 10.17
CA PHE A 300 -21.40 19.79 10.40
C PHE A 300 -20.19 20.62 10.82
N VAL A 301 -19.99 21.80 10.21
CA VAL A 301 -18.94 22.75 10.62
C VAL A 301 -19.14 23.18 12.07
N GLU A 302 -20.36 23.58 12.45
CA GLU A 302 -20.71 24.03 13.80
C GLU A 302 -20.52 22.94 14.88
N SER A 303 -20.53 21.66 14.50
CA SER A 303 -20.33 20.55 15.44
C SER A 303 -18.87 20.29 15.79
N LEU A 304 -17.93 20.78 14.97
CA LEU A 304 -16.49 20.57 15.11
C LEU A 304 -15.82 21.75 15.83
N SER A 305 -14.71 21.50 16.52
CA SER A 305 -13.99 22.55 17.22
C SER A 305 -13.33 23.54 16.23
N PRO A 306 -13.17 24.83 16.58
CA PRO A 306 -12.44 25.78 15.73
C PRO A 306 -11.01 25.33 15.40
N THR A 307 -10.32 24.72 16.37
CA THR A 307 -8.98 24.16 16.19
C THR A 307 -8.98 23.04 15.16
N PHE A 308 -9.93 22.11 15.26
CA PHE A 308 -10.04 21.00 14.31
C PHE A 308 -10.43 21.47 12.91
N LEU A 309 -11.32 22.46 12.81
CA LEU A 309 -11.69 23.09 11.55
C LEU A 309 -10.48 23.72 10.84
N ALA A 310 -9.53 24.28 11.58
CA ALA A 310 -8.30 24.82 11.00
C ALA A 310 -7.46 23.75 10.29
N TYR A 311 -7.51 22.48 10.74
CA TYR A 311 -6.86 21.36 10.04
C TYR A 311 -7.63 20.91 8.78
N LEU A 312 -8.97 20.99 8.81
CA LEU A 312 -9.81 20.56 7.67
C LEU A 312 -9.90 21.60 6.55
N GLN A 313 -9.90 22.89 6.89
CA GLN A 313 -10.14 23.98 5.93
C GLN A 313 -9.15 24.00 4.74
N PRO A 314 -7.84 23.74 4.92
CA PRO A 314 -6.90 23.63 3.79
C PRO A 314 -7.27 22.47 2.85
N VAL A 315 -7.61 21.30 3.41
CA VAL A 315 -7.99 20.11 2.63
C VAL A 315 -9.27 20.37 1.82
N VAL A 316 -10.30 20.93 2.45
CA VAL A 316 -11.58 21.26 1.78
C VAL A 316 -11.37 22.30 0.69
N SER A 317 -10.56 23.32 0.95
CA SER A 317 -10.25 24.38 0.01
C SER A 317 -9.50 23.84 -1.21
N GLU A 318 -8.51 22.98 -1.02
CA GLU A 318 -7.78 22.31 -2.11
C GLU A 318 -8.71 21.40 -2.92
N LEU A 319 -9.58 20.61 -2.27
CA LEU A 319 -10.57 19.78 -2.97
C LEU A 319 -11.54 20.62 -3.81
N ASN A 320 -11.98 21.77 -3.31
CA ASN A 320 -12.84 22.70 -4.06
C ASN A 320 -12.11 23.29 -5.27
N GLN A 321 -10.82 23.62 -5.14
CA GLN A 321 -10.00 24.08 -6.25
C GLN A 321 -9.83 22.98 -7.31
N GLN A 322 -9.50 21.75 -6.89
CA GLN A 322 -9.38 20.60 -7.80
C GLN A 322 -10.70 20.32 -8.54
N LYS A 323 -11.83 20.35 -7.85
CA LYS A 323 -13.16 20.17 -8.45
C LYS A 323 -13.42 21.10 -9.64
N ARG A 324 -12.91 22.34 -9.63
CA ARG A 324 -13.10 23.31 -10.73
C ARG A 324 -12.36 22.91 -12.01
N VAL A 325 -11.25 22.17 -11.88
CA VAL A 325 -10.38 21.79 -13.00
C VAL A 325 -10.53 20.32 -13.42
N ARG A 326 -11.16 19.48 -12.60
CA ARG A 326 -11.29 18.04 -12.86
C ARG A 326 -12.54 17.70 -13.68
N PRO A 327 -12.45 16.77 -14.65
CA PRO A 327 -13.61 16.28 -15.38
C PRO A 327 -14.58 15.56 -14.42
N GLY A 328 -15.88 15.79 -14.59
CA GLY A 328 -16.95 15.22 -13.76
C GLY A 328 -17.35 16.05 -12.53
N LYS A 329 -16.51 16.98 -12.06
CA LYS A 329 -16.82 17.96 -10.99
C LYS A 329 -17.53 17.38 -9.75
N LYS A 330 -17.20 16.13 -9.37
CA LYS A 330 -17.69 15.50 -8.14
C LYS A 330 -17.42 16.36 -6.90
N ASP A 331 -18.38 16.35 -5.99
CA ASP A 331 -18.42 17.19 -4.79
C ASP A 331 -17.60 16.62 -3.61
N TYR A 332 -16.38 16.12 -3.83
CA TYR A 332 -15.59 15.51 -2.76
C TYR A 332 -15.29 16.46 -1.59
N ASP A 333 -15.24 17.77 -1.86
CA ASP A 333 -15.13 18.82 -0.84
C ASP A 333 -16.25 18.77 0.20
N LEU A 334 -17.46 18.39 -0.21
CA LEU A 334 -18.65 18.33 0.65
C LEU A 334 -18.78 17.03 1.47
N LEU A 335 -17.83 16.09 1.32
CA LEU A 335 -17.78 14.85 2.12
C LEU A 335 -16.98 15.02 3.42
N VAL A 336 -16.04 15.97 3.46
CA VAL A 336 -15.05 16.09 4.55
C VAL A 336 -15.69 16.47 5.87
N TYR A 337 -16.42 17.60 5.94
CA TYR A 337 -17.04 18.04 7.19
C TYR A 337 -18.06 17.04 7.74
N PRO A 338 -19.01 16.50 6.93
CA PRO A 338 -19.95 15.53 7.47
C PRO A 338 -19.26 14.26 7.97
N TYR A 339 -18.20 13.78 7.30
CA TYR A 339 -17.46 12.60 7.75
C TYR A 339 -16.91 12.78 9.17
N PHE A 340 -16.12 13.83 9.38
CA PHE A 340 -15.50 14.05 10.68
C PHE A 340 -16.52 14.42 11.76
N ALA A 341 -17.58 15.16 11.43
CA ALA A 341 -18.66 15.46 12.36
C ALA A 341 -19.40 14.19 12.83
N GLN A 342 -19.74 13.29 11.91
CA GLN A 342 -20.39 12.03 12.26
C GLN A 342 -19.45 11.12 13.07
N ILE A 343 -18.17 11.00 12.68
CA ILE A 343 -17.18 10.23 13.46
C ILE A 343 -16.97 10.83 14.86
N GLN A 344 -17.03 12.16 15.01
CA GLN A 344 -16.97 12.81 16.32
C GLN A 344 -18.13 12.37 17.21
N SER A 345 -19.36 12.31 16.68
CA SER A 345 -20.53 11.77 17.41
C SER A 345 -20.28 10.34 17.88
N VAL A 346 -19.70 9.50 17.01
CA VAL A 346 -19.35 8.12 17.37
C VAL A 346 -18.26 8.10 18.46
N PHE A 347 -17.22 8.92 18.38
CA PHE A 347 -16.17 8.99 19.39
C PHE A 347 -16.69 9.46 20.76
N ARG A 348 -17.65 10.38 20.79
CA ARG A 348 -18.36 10.78 22.02
C ARG A 348 -19.10 9.60 22.64
N GLU A 349 -19.79 8.81 21.83
CA GLU A 349 -20.48 7.61 22.30
C GLU A 349 -19.51 6.51 22.75
N ILE A 350 -18.40 6.28 22.02
CA ILE A 350 -17.34 5.35 22.45
C ILE A 350 -16.75 5.81 23.80
N ARG A 351 -16.49 7.12 23.97
CA ARG A 351 -16.04 7.69 25.24
C ARG A 351 -17.04 7.41 26.35
N ARG A 352 -18.33 7.59 26.09
CA ARG A 352 -19.39 7.38 27.08
C ARG A 352 -19.46 5.92 27.54
N VAL A 353 -19.33 4.96 26.64
CA VAL A 353 -19.58 3.53 26.91
C VAL A 353 -18.34 2.77 27.37
N LEU A 354 -17.14 3.14 26.94
CA LEU A 354 -15.90 2.52 27.43
C LEU A 354 -15.62 2.91 28.88
N LYS A 355 -15.01 2.06 29.69
CA LYS A 355 -14.49 2.41 31.03
C LYS A 355 -13.21 3.25 30.91
N ILE A 356 -12.93 4.08 31.92
CA ILE A 356 -11.65 4.81 32.00
C ILE A 356 -10.50 3.80 32.01
N GLY A 357 -9.43 4.09 31.28
CA GLY A 357 -8.27 3.20 31.12
C GLY A 357 -8.46 2.06 30.12
N SER A 358 -9.63 1.93 29.49
CA SER A 358 -9.87 0.90 28.46
C SER A 358 -9.24 1.26 27.12
N SER A 359 -8.71 0.26 26.43
CA SER A 359 -8.13 0.41 25.09
C SER A 359 -9.20 0.59 24.01
N PHE A 360 -8.81 1.34 22.97
CA PHE A 360 -9.53 1.56 21.74
C PHE A 360 -8.57 1.32 20.56
N HIS A 361 -8.84 0.26 19.80
CA HIS A 361 -8.11 -0.09 18.58
C HIS A 361 -8.96 0.26 17.36
N LEU A 362 -8.46 1.17 16.53
CA LEU A 362 -9.11 1.64 15.32
C LEU A 362 -8.25 1.30 14.10
N VAL A 363 -8.78 0.53 13.16
CA VAL A 363 -8.13 0.32 11.85
C VAL A 363 -8.73 1.29 10.84
N VAL A 364 -7.91 2.13 10.21
CA VAL A 364 -8.37 3.11 9.24
C VAL A 364 -7.40 3.27 8.07
N ALA A 365 -7.93 3.53 6.87
CA ALA A 365 -7.11 3.94 5.73
C ALA A 365 -7.12 5.45 5.55
N ASP A 366 -5.99 5.99 5.09
CA ASP A 366 -5.97 7.32 4.53
C ASP A 366 -6.70 7.38 3.18
N ALA A 367 -6.96 8.60 2.73
CA ALA A 367 -7.73 8.86 1.52
C ALA A 367 -6.99 9.77 0.55
N ALA A 368 -7.28 9.61 -0.74
CA ALA A 368 -6.93 10.59 -1.75
C ALA A 368 -8.14 10.90 -2.62
N LEU A 369 -8.69 12.10 -2.44
CA LEU A 369 -9.80 12.61 -3.25
C LEU A 369 -9.23 13.66 -4.19
N TYR A 370 -9.44 13.51 -5.51
CA TYR A 370 -8.76 14.32 -6.53
C TYR A 370 -7.22 14.37 -6.45
N GLY A 371 -6.60 13.37 -5.82
CA GLY A 371 -5.15 13.35 -5.57
C GLY A 371 -4.71 14.22 -4.38
N VAL A 372 -5.65 14.89 -3.70
CA VAL A 372 -5.41 15.56 -2.42
C VAL A 372 -5.36 14.48 -1.35
N HIS A 373 -4.19 14.31 -0.72
CA HIS A 373 -3.99 13.34 0.35
C HIS A 373 -4.67 13.87 1.62
N ILE A 374 -5.53 13.06 2.20
CA ILE A 374 -6.20 13.30 3.47
C ILE A 374 -5.63 12.27 4.43
N GLN A 375 -4.82 12.74 5.38
CA GLN A 375 -4.20 11.94 6.44
C GLN A 375 -5.25 11.57 7.50
N THR A 376 -6.22 10.75 7.11
CA THR A 376 -7.38 10.38 7.93
C THR A 376 -6.95 9.79 9.26
N GLU A 377 -5.87 9.02 9.31
CA GLU A 377 -5.30 8.47 10.54
C GLU A 377 -4.89 9.55 11.54
N LYS A 378 -4.21 10.61 11.08
CA LYS A 378 -3.79 11.71 11.96
C LYS A 378 -4.97 12.56 12.39
N LEU A 379 -5.86 12.89 11.46
CA LEU A 379 -7.06 13.68 11.75
C LEU A 379 -8.00 12.95 12.71
N LEU A 380 -8.15 11.63 12.60
CA LEU A 380 -8.92 10.85 13.57
C LEU A 380 -8.21 10.77 14.91
N ALA A 381 -6.89 10.65 14.97
CA ALA A 381 -6.14 10.67 16.23
C ALA A 381 -6.34 11.99 16.99
N GLU A 382 -6.23 13.14 16.32
CA GLU A 382 -6.52 14.45 16.91
C GLU A 382 -7.97 14.54 17.41
N LEU A 383 -8.93 14.07 16.60
CA LEU A 383 -10.34 14.05 17.00
C LEU A 383 -10.59 13.11 18.19
N MET A 384 -9.87 11.99 18.30
CA MET A 384 -9.91 11.12 19.48
C MET A 384 -9.39 11.85 20.72
N GLN A 385 -8.31 12.63 20.61
CA GLN A 385 -7.79 13.41 21.73
C GLN A 385 -8.77 14.47 22.24
N GLU A 386 -9.42 15.19 21.33
CA GLU A 386 -10.51 16.13 21.68
C GLU A 386 -11.69 15.43 22.37
N ASN A 387 -11.85 14.11 22.17
CA ASN A 387 -12.86 13.28 22.82
C ASN A 387 -12.26 12.46 23.99
N GLY A 388 -11.19 12.94 24.60
CA GLY A 388 -10.63 12.43 25.86
C GLY A 388 -9.97 11.05 25.76
N PHE A 389 -9.42 10.72 24.60
CA PHE A 389 -8.56 9.57 24.42
C PHE A 389 -7.08 9.98 24.38
N GLN A 390 -6.21 9.20 25.01
CA GLN A 390 -4.76 9.33 24.85
C GLN A 390 -4.31 8.37 23.75
N ILE A 391 -3.56 8.87 22.77
CA ILE A 391 -2.99 8.04 21.70
C ILE A 391 -1.76 7.33 22.25
N VAL A 392 -1.77 6.00 22.19
CA VAL A 392 -0.62 5.14 22.52
C VAL A 392 0.30 5.01 21.31
N GLY A 393 -0.27 4.85 20.11
CA GLY A 393 0.51 4.76 18.88
C GLY A 393 -0.36 4.79 17.62
N ILE A 394 0.27 5.18 16.52
CA ILE A 394 -0.29 5.09 15.16
C ILE A 394 0.69 4.27 14.34
N GLU A 395 0.30 3.06 13.97
CA GLU A 395 1.15 2.12 13.26
C GLU A 395 0.68 1.96 11.82
N ASN A 396 1.57 2.14 10.84
CA ASN A 396 1.28 1.76 9.45
C ASN A 396 1.30 0.23 9.35
N LEU A 397 0.13 -0.37 9.14
CA LEU A 397 -0.02 -1.81 8.95
C LEU A 397 0.34 -2.21 7.53
N ARG A 398 -0.04 -1.40 6.53
CA ARG A 398 0.33 -1.65 5.13
C ARG A 398 0.24 -0.41 4.24
N THR A 399 1.14 -0.35 3.26
CA THR A 399 1.03 0.58 2.14
C THR A 399 0.02 0.10 1.09
N ARG A 400 -0.73 1.04 0.50
CA ARG A 400 -1.75 0.86 -0.55
C ARG A 400 -1.68 2.00 -1.58
N GLY A 401 -2.48 1.89 -2.65
CA GLY A 401 -2.60 2.97 -3.64
C GLY A 401 -1.61 2.96 -4.80
N GLU A 402 -0.60 2.09 -4.81
CA GLU A 402 0.44 2.01 -5.87
C GLU A 402 -0.15 1.80 -7.29
N ARG A 403 -1.27 1.07 -7.41
CA ARG A 403 -2.01 0.88 -8.69
C ARG A 403 -2.58 2.19 -9.28
N TRP A 404 -2.77 3.24 -8.47
CA TRP A 404 -3.31 4.54 -8.90
C TRP A 404 -2.21 5.52 -9.34
N ILE A 405 -0.95 5.10 -9.27
CA ILE A 405 0.25 5.82 -9.76
C ILE A 405 0.52 5.42 -11.24
N LEU A 406 -0.44 4.83 -11.94
CA LEU A 406 -0.35 4.52 -13.37
C LEU A 406 -0.82 5.72 -14.23
N LYS A 407 -0.08 6.00 -15.33
CA LYS A 407 -0.20 7.10 -16.32
C LYS A 407 -1.61 7.53 -16.80
N LYS A 408 -2.69 6.86 -16.43
CA LYS A 408 -4.07 7.13 -16.90
C LYS A 408 -4.98 7.86 -15.90
N ARG A 409 -4.56 8.09 -14.65
CA ARG A 409 -5.30 8.90 -13.66
C ARG A 409 -4.30 9.69 -12.81
N ASP A 410 -4.50 11.00 -12.60
CA ASP A 410 -3.68 11.74 -11.61
C ASP A 410 -4.07 11.26 -10.19
N GLY A 411 -3.48 10.15 -9.75
CA GLY A 411 -3.59 9.63 -8.39
C GLY A 411 -2.77 10.44 -7.39
N ALA A 412 -2.85 10.04 -6.12
CA ALA A 412 -2.06 10.64 -5.04
C ALA A 412 -0.56 10.62 -5.37
N LYS A 413 0.14 11.72 -5.06
CA LYS A 413 1.60 11.84 -5.25
C LYS A 413 2.41 11.13 -4.15
N THR A 414 1.73 10.69 -3.10
CA THR A 414 2.25 9.93 -1.95
C THR A 414 1.62 8.53 -1.93
N SER A 415 2.34 7.54 -1.39
CA SER A 415 1.78 6.21 -1.15
C SER A 415 0.74 6.29 -0.03
N LEU A 416 -0.45 5.76 -0.27
CA LEU A 416 -1.52 5.68 0.72
C LEU A 416 -1.25 4.53 1.71
N GLY A 417 -1.86 4.56 2.88
CA GLY A 417 -1.66 3.60 3.95
C GLY A 417 -2.95 3.10 4.60
N GLU A 418 -2.85 1.96 5.26
CA GLU A 418 -3.80 1.48 6.25
C GLU A 418 -3.09 1.38 7.60
N PHE A 419 -3.70 1.99 8.60
CA PHE A 419 -3.10 2.28 9.88
C PHE A 419 -3.92 1.67 11.00
N HIS A 420 -3.23 1.27 12.07
CA HIS A 420 -3.84 0.93 13.37
C HIS A 420 -3.53 2.07 14.34
N ILE A 421 -4.59 2.70 14.84
CA ILE A 421 -4.52 3.66 15.94
C ILE A 421 -4.86 2.89 17.22
N HIS A 422 -3.93 2.91 18.17
CA HIS A 422 -4.16 2.44 19.53
C HIS A 422 -4.29 3.64 20.45
N ALA A 423 -5.40 3.71 21.17
CA ALA A 423 -5.65 4.75 22.14
C ALA A 423 -6.23 4.16 23.43
N VAL A 424 -6.22 4.95 24.50
CA VAL A 424 -6.78 4.59 25.80
C VAL A 424 -7.71 5.70 26.26
N ARG A 425 -8.89 5.35 26.78
CA ARG A 425 -9.82 6.34 27.36
C ARG A 425 -9.20 6.97 28.60
N THR A 426 -9.17 8.30 28.68
CA THR A 426 -8.70 9.04 29.85
C THR A 426 -9.81 9.84 30.53
N ASP A 427 -9.57 10.29 31.75
CA ASP A 427 -10.51 11.08 32.54
C ASP A 427 -10.57 12.56 32.12
N ARG A 428 -9.54 13.08 31.45
CA ARG A 428 -9.44 14.50 31.06
C ARG A 428 -9.62 14.71 29.54
N GLU A 429 -10.26 15.80 29.15
CA GLU A 429 -10.07 16.36 27.81
C GLU A 429 -8.64 16.93 27.75
N GLN A 430 -7.78 16.37 26.89
CA GLN A 430 -6.41 16.84 26.71
C GLN A 430 -6.34 17.90 25.60
N THR A 431 -5.56 18.96 25.81
CA THR A 431 -5.21 19.96 24.79
C THR A 431 -4.12 19.43 23.83
N SER A 432 -4.27 19.78 22.54
CA SER A 432 -3.45 19.42 21.37
C SER A 432 -1.92 19.34 21.59
N LEU A 433 -1.27 18.33 20.98
CA LEU A 433 0.16 18.02 21.12
C LEU A 433 1.10 18.78 20.15
N LEU A 434 0.59 19.45 19.13
CA LEU A 434 1.41 20.17 18.13
C LEU A 434 2.16 21.40 18.70
N GLY A 435 2.01 21.71 19.98
CA GLY A 435 2.71 22.80 20.68
C GLY A 435 3.98 22.41 21.47
N SER A 436 4.44 21.15 21.45
CA SER A 436 5.47 20.69 22.42
C SER A 436 6.74 20.05 21.83
N TYR A 437 6.97 20.11 20.52
CA TYR A 437 8.11 19.43 19.86
C TYR A 437 9.16 20.34 19.20
N ILE A 438 9.34 21.58 19.70
CA ILE A 438 10.41 22.48 19.22
C ILE A 438 11.11 23.12 20.42
N MET A 439 12.19 22.52 20.91
CA MET A 439 13.26 23.15 21.69
C MET A 439 14.44 22.15 21.75
N GLN A 440 15.67 22.63 21.52
CA GLN A 440 16.98 21.93 21.41
C GLN A 440 17.35 21.54 19.97
N GLU A 441 18.44 22.01 19.33
CA GLU A 441 19.72 22.55 19.81
C GLU A 441 20.34 23.50 18.74
N ASN A 442 20.99 24.57 19.20
CA ASN A 442 21.98 25.38 18.47
C ASN A 442 23.37 25.02 19.01
N LEU A 443 24.39 24.91 18.15
CA LEU A 443 25.77 25.25 18.52
C LEU A 443 26.58 25.63 17.26
N ASP A 444 27.22 26.79 17.32
CA ASP A 444 28.08 27.43 16.30
C ASP A 444 29.42 26.72 16.10
N LEU A 445 30.09 26.94 14.96
CA LEU A 445 31.55 27.19 14.84
C LEU A 445 31.97 27.62 13.42
N GLU A 446 33.04 28.41 13.37
CA GLU A 446 33.42 29.41 12.37
C GLU A 446 34.25 28.92 11.16
N LEU A 447 34.36 29.85 10.20
CA LEU A 447 34.96 29.91 8.85
C LEU A 447 36.45 29.50 8.73
N GLU A 448 36.84 29.04 7.52
CA GLU A 448 38.11 29.45 6.87
C GLU A 448 38.06 29.23 5.34
N GLU A 449 38.47 30.25 4.58
CA GLU A 449 38.49 30.35 3.10
C GLU A 449 39.80 29.80 2.49
N SER A 450 39.76 29.26 1.26
CA SER A 450 40.79 29.55 0.24
C SER A 450 40.36 29.14 -1.17
N THR A 451 40.81 29.94 -2.13
CA THR A 451 40.46 30.06 -3.56
C THR A 451 41.26 29.13 -4.48
N ASP A 452 40.69 28.70 -5.60
CA ASP A 452 41.03 29.22 -6.94
C ASP A 452 40.42 28.41 -8.10
N GLU A 453 40.12 29.17 -9.15
CA GLU A 453 39.32 28.84 -10.32
C GLU A 453 40.18 28.25 -11.45
N GLU A 454 39.92 27.01 -11.87
CA GLU A 454 40.11 26.57 -13.26
C GLU A 454 39.47 25.19 -13.50
N SER A 455 38.22 25.17 -13.99
CA SER A 455 37.65 24.12 -14.89
C SER A 455 36.14 24.32 -15.07
N VAL A 456 35.76 25.53 -15.49
CA VAL A 456 34.37 26.03 -15.60
C VAL A 456 33.50 25.19 -16.57
N GLU A 457 34.07 24.36 -17.45
CA GLU A 457 33.29 23.48 -18.34
C GLU A 457 32.97 22.08 -17.78
N GLN A 458 33.67 21.66 -16.72
CA GLN A 458 33.39 20.39 -16.00
C GLN A 458 32.49 20.62 -14.77
N LYS A 459 32.52 21.84 -14.21
CA LYS A 459 31.74 22.33 -13.05
C LYS A 459 30.21 22.20 -13.21
N LEU A 460 29.67 22.43 -14.41
CA LEU A 460 28.21 22.48 -14.64
C LEU A 460 27.48 21.11 -14.58
N LYS A 461 28.19 19.97 -14.54
CA LYS A 461 27.58 18.64 -14.39
C LYS A 461 27.59 18.12 -12.94
N THR A 462 28.48 18.64 -12.10
CA THR A 462 28.69 18.21 -10.71
C THR A 462 27.91 19.03 -9.69
N ASP A 463 27.37 20.21 -10.05
CA ASP A 463 26.70 21.11 -9.08
C ASP A 463 25.23 20.80 -8.76
N THR A 464 24.58 19.86 -9.45
CA THR A 464 23.18 19.52 -9.11
C THR A 464 23.13 18.59 -7.90
N LEU A 465 22.07 18.73 -7.08
CA LEU A 465 21.82 17.80 -5.96
C LEU A 465 21.78 16.33 -6.40
N TYR A 466 21.33 16.03 -7.64
CA TYR A 466 21.35 14.67 -8.18
C TYR A 466 22.78 14.21 -8.54
N GLY A 467 23.59 15.08 -9.15
CA GLY A 467 24.99 14.81 -9.47
C GLY A 467 25.81 14.51 -8.23
N LEU A 468 25.68 15.35 -7.20
CA LEU A 468 26.36 15.15 -5.91
C LEU A 468 25.89 13.90 -5.19
N ALA A 469 24.58 13.65 -5.14
CA ALA A 469 24.06 12.42 -4.56
C ALA A 469 24.60 11.17 -5.26
N LYS A 470 24.76 11.24 -6.59
CA LYS A 470 25.33 10.15 -7.38
C LYS A 470 26.82 9.95 -7.04
N GLU A 471 27.61 11.01 -6.99
CA GLU A 471 29.04 10.93 -6.63
C GLU A 471 29.25 10.43 -5.20
N ALA A 472 28.46 10.93 -4.26
CA ALA A 472 28.43 10.48 -2.88
C ALA A 472 28.06 8.98 -2.80
N MET A 473 27.01 8.57 -3.52
CA MET A 473 26.61 7.16 -3.57
C MET A 473 27.72 6.28 -4.14
N GLU A 474 28.33 6.68 -5.25
CA GLU A 474 29.47 5.96 -5.84
C GLU A 474 30.67 5.90 -4.89
N HIS A 475 30.92 6.95 -4.11
CA HIS A 475 31.95 6.97 -3.08
C HIS A 475 31.66 5.97 -1.96
N TYR A 476 30.49 6.03 -1.32
CA TYR A 476 30.14 5.10 -0.23
C TYR A 476 30.07 3.64 -0.70
N VAL A 477 29.64 3.40 -1.94
CA VAL A 477 29.70 2.06 -2.57
C VAL A 477 31.13 1.56 -2.70
N ARG A 478 32.08 2.41 -3.14
CA ARG A 478 33.51 2.04 -3.19
C ARG A 478 34.06 1.72 -1.80
N VAL A 479 33.74 2.54 -0.80
CA VAL A 479 34.18 2.30 0.59
C VAL A 479 33.63 0.98 1.11
N TYR A 480 32.34 0.71 0.88
CA TYR A 480 31.71 -0.56 1.28
C TYR A 480 32.33 -1.77 0.59
N ILE A 481 32.58 -1.71 -0.71
CA ILE A 481 33.21 -2.79 -1.48
C ILE A 481 34.61 -3.08 -0.93
N GLU A 482 35.41 -2.05 -0.71
CA GLU A 482 36.76 -2.20 -0.16
C GLU A 482 36.74 -2.78 1.25
N LEU A 483 35.86 -2.26 2.12
CA LEU A 483 35.65 -2.77 3.47
C LEU A 483 35.25 -4.25 3.44
N SER A 484 34.28 -4.61 2.60
CA SER A 484 33.81 -5.98 2.41
C SER A 484 34.94 -6.90 1.94
N ARG A 485 35.78 -6.43 1.02
CA ARG A 485 36.95 -7.17 0.52
C ARG A 485 37.97 -7.45 1.62
N GLN A 486 38.37 -6.44 2.39
CA GLN A 486 39.38 -6.58 3.45
C GLN A 486 38.88 -7.46 4.61
N SER A 487 37.59 -7.36 4.93
CA SER A 487 36.95 -8.06 6.05
C SER A 487 36.34 -9.42 5.71
N HIS A 488 36.57 -9.94 4.50
CA HIS A 488 36.02 -11.21 4.01
C HIS A 488 34.48 -11.21 4.04
N ALA A 489 33.87 -10.35 3.23
CA ALA A 489 32.42 -10.12 3.17
C ALA A 489 31.82 -9.71 4.52
N LEU A 490 32.51 -8.80 5.23
CA LEU A 490 32.16 -8.33 6.58
C LEU A 490 32.17 -9.42 7.66
N ALA A 491 32.57 -10.66 7.35
CA ALA A 491 32.59 -11.75 8.33
C ALA A 491 33.53 -11.47 9.51
N ASN A 492 34.60 -10.68 9.28
CA ASN A 492 35.58 -10.34 10.30
C ASN A 492 36.06 -8.89 10.17
N ILE A 493 35.31 -7.96 10.78
CA ILE A 493 35.73 -6.55 10.89
C ILE A 493 36.73 -6.40 12.04
N LYS A 494 37.86 -5.77 11.76
CA LYS A 494 38.95 -5.52 12.69
C LYS A 494 39.29 -4.03 12.73
N PRO A 495 40.00 -3.54 13.77
CA PRO A 495 40.33 -2.13 13.89
C PRO A 495 40.97 -1.54 12.63
N GLU A 496 41.90 -2.26 12.00
CA GLU A 496 42.57 -1.82 10.77
C GLU A 496 41.63 -1.57 9.57
N HIS A 497 40.40 -2.11 9.58
CA HIS A 497 39.43 -1.95 8.50
C HIS A 497 38.50 -0.73 8.67
N VAL A 498 38.44 -0.11 9.85
CA VAL A 498 37.47 0.97 10.20
C VAL A 498 38.18 2.24 10.70
N GLN A 499 39.15 2.70 9.91
CA GLN A 499 40.00 3.85 10.23
C GLN A 499 39.37 5.19 9.82
N SER A 500 38.57 5.21 8.76
CA SER A 500 37.91 6.43 8.25
C SER A 500 36.51 6.64 8.83
N LEU A 501 36.02 7.87 8.80
CA LEU A 501 34.67 8.20 9.25
C LEU A 501 33.61 7.45 8.43
N GLU A 502 33.78 7.37 7.12
CA GLU A 502 32.88 6.69 6.19
C GLU A 502 32.81 5.19 6.49
N GLN A 503 33.95 4.56 6.81
CA GLN A 503 33.98 3.16 7.23
C GLN A 503 33.21 2.95 8.54
N LYS A 504 33.36 3.85 9.52
CA LYS A 504 32.59 3.82 10.77
C LYS A 504 31.10 4.00 10.52
N ILE A 505 30.70 4.94 9.65
CA ILE A 505 29.30 5.19 9.26
C ILE A 505 28.70 3.91 8.64
N ILE A 506 29.39 3.29 7.69
CA ILE A 506 28.93 2.06 7.01
C ILE A 506 28.70 0.96 8.04
N VAL A 507 29.67 0.72 8.93
CA VAL A 507 29.59 -0.38 9.92
C VAL A 507 28.47 -0.14 10.92
N LEU A 508 28.45 1.01 11.59
CA LEU A 508 27.49 1.30 12.66
C LEU A 508 26.06 1.38 12.12
N THR A 509 25.87 1.96 10.94
CA THR A 509 24.53 2.10 10.34
C THR A 509 24.02 0.77 9.83
N GLY A 510 24.86 -0.04 9.18
CA GLY A 510 24.44 -1.34 8.66
C GLY A 510 24.10 -2.35 9.76
N ILE A 511 24.61 -2.18 10.98
CA ILE A 511 24.16 -2.98 12.15
C ILE A 511 23.07 -2.31 12.97
N ASN A 512 22.55 -1.17 12.52
CA ASN A 512 21.53 -0.37 13.21
C ASN A 512 21.95 0.02 14.65
N SER A 513 23.21 0.41 14.84
CA SER A 513 23.72 0.90 16.13
C SER A 513 23.32 2.36 16.37
N SER A 514 23.13 2.70 17.65
CA SER A 514 22.92 4.08 18.10
C SER A 514 24.22 4.85 18.37
N LEU A 515 25.39 4.22 18.22
CA LEU A 515 26.68 4.90 18.37
C LEU A 515 26.86 5.97 17.28
N ASP A 516 27.37 7.13 17.68
CA ASP A 516 27.74 8.17 16.75
C ASP A 516 29.12 7.89 16.13
N ALA A 517 29.17 7.84 14.80
CA ALA A 517 30.38 7.50 14.05
C ALA A 517 31.49 8.56 14.18
N ALA A 518 31.11 9.83 14.40
CA ALA A 518 32.06 10.93 14.53
C ALA A 518 32.83 10.86 15.85
N SER A 519 32.14 10.52 16.94
CA SER A 519 32.73 10.43 18.29
C SER A 519 33.24 9.03 18.67
N ALA A 520 32.79 7.97 18.00
CA ALA A 520 33.19 6.60 18.32
C ALA A 520 34.67 6.31 17.98
N THR A 521 35.37 5.70 18.94
CA THR A 521 36.70 5.10 18.72
C THR A 521 36.60 3.87 17.83
N VAL A 522 37.69 3.53 17.15
CA VAL A 522 37.78 2.35 16.27
C VAL A 522 37.42 1.08 17.04
N GLU A 523 37.90 0.96 18.27
CA GLU A 523 37.64 -0.16 19.17
C GLU A 523 36.16 -0.28 19.55
N GLN A 524 35.49 0.85 19.80
CA GLN A 524 34.05 0.85 20.10
C GLN A 524 33.22 0.36 18.90
N VAL A 525 33.59 0.75 17.68
CA VAL A 525 32.91 0.30 16.45
C VAL A 525 33.07 -1.20 16.26
N VAL A 526 34.28 -1.75 16.44
CA VAL A 526 34.54 -3.19 16.32
C VAL A 526 33.84 -3.99 17.41
N GLN A 527 33.82 -3.49 18.66
CA GLN A 527 33.08 -4.13 19.74
C GLN A 527 31.57 -4.15 19.49
N GLU A 528 31.03 -3.05 18.97
CA GLU A 528 29.62 -2.97 18.61
C GLU A 528 29.26 -3.95 17.51
N TRP A 529 30.07 -4.04 16.45
CA TRP A 529 29.94 -5.06 15.41
C TRP A 529 29.89 -6.48 15.99
N GLN A 530 30.83 -6.81 16.89
CA GLN A 530 30.90 -8.13 17.51
C GLN A 530 29.68 -8.45 18.39
N ARG A 531 29.07 -7.44 19.04
CA ARG A 531 27.87 -7.63 19.88
C ARG A 531 26.64 -8.08 19.10
N VAL A 532 26.57 -7.73 17.82
CA VAL A 532 25.35 -7.89 17.00
C VAL A 532 25.55 -8.76 15.77
N LEU A 533 26.52 -9.68 15.77
CA LEU A 533 26.80 -10.61 14.66
C LEU A 533 25.60 -11.45 14.20
N ALA A 534 24.57 -11.61 15.04
CA ALA A 534 23.33 -12.30 14.69
C ALA A 534 22.33 -11.42 13.90
N ILE A 535 22.51 -10.09 13.91
CA ILE A 535 21.68 -9.15 13.16
C ILE A 535 22.20 -9.09 11.72
N PRO A 536 21.35 -9.31 10.70
CA PRO A 536 21.74 -9.13 9.31
C PRO A 536 22.19 -7.69 9.02
N PHE A 537 23.29 -7.55 8.29
CA PHE A 537 23.80 -6.23 7.89
C PHE A 537 22.89 -5.56 6.85
N ASP A 538 22.39 -4.37 7.15
CA ASP A 538 21.59 -3.55 6.25
C ASP A 538 22.49 -2.69 5.35
N VAL A 539 22.79 -3.24 4.17
CA VAL A 539 23.61 -2.58 3.15
C VAL A 539 22.98 -1.28 2.65
N GLU A 540 21.65 -1.20 2.56
CA GLU A 540 20.96 0.00 2.08
C GLU A 540 21.09 1.14 3.10
N ALA A 541 20.85 0.86 4.38
CA ALA A 541 21.04 1.84 5.44
C ALA A 541 22.52 2.29 5.51
N ALA A 542 23.46 1.34 5.44
CA ALA A 542 24.90 1.59 5.51
C ALA A 542 25.40 2.57 4.44
N LEU A 543 24.81 2.53 3.24
CA LEU A 543 25.24 3.34 2.11
C LEU A 543 24.50 4.67 1.98
N THR A 544 23.29 4.78 2.53
CA THR A 544 22.45 5.95 2.35
C THR A 544 22.68 7.04 3.39
N LYS A 545 23.01 6.68 4.64
CA LYS A 545 23.17 7.65 5.74
C LYS A 545 24.19 8.73 5.41
N GLY A 546 25.41 8.33 5.03
CA GLY A 546 26.48 9.28 4.69
C GLY A 546 26.19 10.10 3.44
N VAL A 547 25.40 9.56 2.50
CA VAL A 547 24.91 10.31 1.33
C VAL A 547 23.93 11.39 1.77
N TYR A 548 22.98 11.08 2.67
CA TYR A 548 22.05 12.08 3.22
C TYR A 548 22.78 13.18 3.97
N GLU A 549 23.78 12.84 4.79
CA GLU A 549 24.59 13.82 5.52
C GLU A 549 25.30 14.79 4.56
N GLN A 550 25.99 14.29 3.54
CA GLN A 550 26.65 15.12 2.51
C GLN A 550 25.66 15.98 1.71
N MET A 551 24.49 15.44 1.35
CA MET A 551 23.47 16.19 0.63
C MET A 551 22.89 17.32 1.48
N ARG A 552 22.69 17.09 2.78
CA ARG A 552 22.18 18.11 3.71
C ARG A 552 23.17 19.24 3.92
N GLU A 553 24.46 18.92 4.10
CA GLU A 553 25.56 19.90 4.13
C GLU A 553 25.51 20.78 2.89
N ARG A 554 25.47 20.18 1.69
CA ARG A 554 25.41 20.96 0.44
C ARG A 554 24.19 21.85 0.35
N VAL A 555 23.02 21.38 0.80
CA VAL A 555 21.80 22.20 0.81
C VAL A 555 21.99 23.44 1.68
N ARG A 556 22.69 23.34 2.81
CA ARG A 556 23.03 24.49 3.67
C ARG A 556 23.99 25.45 2.96
N ASP A 557 24.99 24.94 2.26
CA ASP A 557 25.92 25.77 1.48
C ASP A 557 25.18 26.54 0.38
N LEU A 558 24.36 25.82 -0.41
CA LEU A 558 23.58 26.41 -1.50
C LEU A 558 22.57 27.43 -0.98
N LEU A 559 22.05 27.24 0.23
CA LEU A 559 21.16 28.21 0.86
C LEU A 559 21.91 29.46 1.30
N SER A 560 23.11 29.30 1.86
CA SER A 560 23.97 30.42 2.27
C SER A 560 24.44 31.24 1.06
N GLU A 561 24.83 30.57 -0.02
CA GLU A 561 25.13 31.20 -1.31
C GLU A 561 23.92 31.97 -1.84
N LEU A 562 22.75 31.34 -1.84
CA LEU A 562 21.52 31.98 -2.29
C LEU A 562 21.17 33.21 -1.44
N GLU A 563 21.37 33.16 -0.12
CA GLU A 563 21.15 34.28 0.79
C GLU A 563 22.06 35.47 0.46
N GLN A 564 23.35 35.22 0.23
CA GLN A 564 24.32 36.26 -0.14
C GLN A 564 23.96 36.92 -1.47
N GLU A 565 23.74 36.12 -2.52
CA GLU A 565 23.44 36.60 -3.88
C GLU A 565 22.11 37.34 -3.99
N THR A 566 21.17 37.06 -3.07
CA THR A 566 19.85 37.69 -3.03
C THR A 566 19.74 38.78 -1.97
N GLN A 567 20.86 39.19 -1.36
CA GLN A 567 20.93 40.20 -0.29
C GLN A 567 19.95 39.91 0.85
N GLY A 568 20.02 38.71 1.41
CA GLY A 568 19.08 38.25 2.45
C GLY A 568 17.70 37.91 1.90
N PHE A 569 17.63 37.30 0.71
CA PHE A 569 16.39 36.99 -0.02
C PHE A 569 15.55 38.19 -0.45
N THR A 570 16.08 39.41 -0.38
CA THR A 570 15.30 40.63 -0.66
C THR A 570 15.05 40.84 -2.15
N VAL A 571 15.97 40.41 -3.02
CA VAL A 571 15.87 40.58 -4.47
C VAL A 571 16.37 39.34 -5.20
N PHE A 572 15.61 38.87 -6.19
CA PHE A 572 15.96 37.80 -7.10
C PHE A 572 16.10 38.37 -8.51
N GLU A 573 17.31 38.43 -9.02
CA GLU A 573 17.55 38.86 -10.39
C GLU A 573 17.40 37.71 -11.40
N ALA A 574 16.81 38.01 -12.56
CA ALA A 574 16.63 37.02 -13.63
C ALA A 574 17.98 36.55 -14.22
N SER A 575 19.00 37.42 -14.22
CA SER A 575 20.39 37.16 -14.62
C SER A 575 21.01 36.06 -13.77
N TYR A 576 20.91 36.17 -12.44
CA TYR A 576 21.40 35.18 -11.49
C TYR A 576 20.68 33.83 -11.65
N ILE A 577 19.33 33.82 -11.68
CA ILE A 577 18.55 32.59 -11.89
C ILE A 577 18.94 31.89 -13.19
N LYS A 578 19.25 32.66 -14.25
CA LYS A 578 19.67 32.14 -15.55
C LYS A 578 21.04 31.48 -15.50
N ALA A 579 21.96 32.07 -14.72
CA ALA A 579 23.33 31.58 -14.53
C ALA A 579 23.40 30.38 -13.58
N SER A 580 22.44 30.24 -12.66
CA SER A 580 22.45 29.23 -11.58
C SER A 580 21.29 28.23 -11.65
N PRO A 581 21.14 27.44 -12.74
CA PRO A 581 20.04 26.48 -12.87
C PRO A 581 20.09 25.35 -11.82
N TYR A 582 21.24 25.09 -11.22
CA TYR A 582 21.40 24.08 -10.17
C TYR A 582 20.70 24.49 -8.86
N MET A 583 20.42 25.79 -8.66
CA MET A 583 19.63 26.32 -7.54
C MET A 583 18.12 26.08 -7.68
N LEU A 584 17.67 25.56 -8.83
CA LEU A 584 16.24 25.37 -9.13
C LEU A 584 15.48 24.58 -8.06
N PRO A 585 16.02 23.54 -7.39
CA PRO A 585 15.35 22.87 -6.28
C PRO A 585 15.01 23.82 -5.12
N LEU A 586 15.91 24.72 -4.74
CA LEU A 586 15.69 25.72 -3.68
C LEU A 586 14.76 26.84 -4.16
N LEU A 587 15.01 27.40 -5.36
CA LEU A 587 14.18 28.44 -5.96
C LEU A 587 12.74 27.98 -6.18
N GLN A 588 12.52 26.71 -6.55
CA GLN A 588 11.17 26.14 -6.68
C GLN A 588 10.43 26.11 -5.34
N ARG A 589 11.13 25.79 -4.25
CA ARG A 589 10.56 25.74 -2.89
C ARG A 589 10.25 27.14 -2.39
N LEU A 590 11.16 28.09 -2.58
CA LEU A 590 10.93 29.52 -2.29
C LEU A 590 9.74 30.09 -3.09
N ALA A 591 9.57 29.69 -4.34
CA ALA A 591 8.41 30.06 -5.15
C ALA A 591 7.09 29.38 -4.72
N LYS A 592 7.12 28.51 -3.70
CA LYS A 592 6.02 27.66 -3.22
C LYS A 592 5.37 26.84 -4.34
N ILE A 593 6.19 26.33 -5.25
CA ILE A 593 5.74 25.52 -6.38
C ILE A 593 5.92 24.03 -6.06
N SER A 594 4.81 23.30 -6.03
CA SER A 594 4.75 21.92 -5.53
C SER A 594 5.40 20.85 -6.41
N SER A 595 5.86 21.19 -7.63
CA SER A 595 6.57 20.24 -8.50
C SER A 595 7.25 20.91 -9.69
N LYS A 596 8.28 20.26 -10.23
CA LYS A 596 8.97 20.67 -11.47
C LYS A 596 8.04 20.73 -12.68
N SER A 597 6.98 19.92 -12.73
CA SER A 597 5.95 20.00 -13.78
C SER A 597 5.09 21.26 -13.64
N ALA A 598 4.69 21.60 -12.40
CA ALA A 598 3.97 22.85 -12.13
C ALA A 598 4.85 24.08 -12.41
N LEU A 599 6.14 23.99 -12.08
CA LEU A 599 7.13 25.01 -12.43
C LEU A 599 7.20 25.20 -13.94
N LYS A 600 7.40 24.10 -14.70
CA LYS A 600 7.44 24.13 -16.16
C LYS A 600 6.19 24.75 -16.79
N LYS A 601 5.01 24.50 -16.23
CA LYS A 601 3.75 25.07 -16.71
C LYS A 601 3.65 26.58 -16.49
N ARG A 602 4.25 27.09 -15.41
CA ARG A 602 4.22 28.53 -15.06
C ARG A 602 5.27 29.32 -15.82
N ILE A 603 6.51 28.82 -15.86
CA ILE A 603 7.65 29.60 -16.36
C ILE A 603 8.19 29.13 -17.71
N GLY A 604 7.81 27.94 -18.20
CA GLY A 604 8.32 27.35 -19.44
C GLY A 604 9.31 26.21 -19.18
N SER A 605 9.99 25.72 -20.23
CA SER A 605 10.91 24.57 -20.09
C SER A 605 12.11 24.92 -19.19
N VAL A 606 12.28 24.15 -18.11
CA VAL A 606 13.36 24.30 -17.12
C VAL A 606 13.88 22.94 -16.64
N SER A 607 15.14 22.88 -16.27
CA SER A 607 15.82 21.74 -15.67
C SER A 607 16.91 22.22 -14.72
N ASP A 608 17.45 21.33 -13.91
CA ASP A 608 18.48 21.69 -12.93
C ASP A 608 19.83 22.00 -13.63
N ASN A 609 19.91 21.76 -14.94
CA ASN A 609 21.08 22.05 -15.78
C ASN A 609 20.89 23.27 -16.69
N ALA A 610 19.64 23.71 -16.89
CA ALA A 610 19.32 24.76 -17.86
C ALA A 610 17.93 25.36 -17.62
N ILE A 611 17.86 26.69 -17.66
CA ILE A 611 16.64 27.50 -17.66
C ILE A 611 16.74 28.54 -18.79
N SER A 612 15.63 28.87 -19.45
CA SER A 612 15.62 29.92 -20.51
C SER A 612 15.57 31.32 -19.90
N GLU A 613 16.02 32.34 -20.62
CA GLU A 613 15.98 33.74 -20.17
C GLU A 613 14.55 34.19 -19.81
N LYS A 614 13.58 33.89 -20.70
CA LYS A 614 12.15 34.14 -20.44
C LYS A 614 11.62 33.41 -19.21
N ALA A 615 12.09 32.19 -18.94
CA ALA A 615 11.68 31.42 -17.76
C ALA A 615 12.34 31.96 -16.48
N SER A 616 13.57 32.45 -16.58
CA SER A 616 14.32 33.05 -15.46
C SER A 616 13.66 34.35 -15.02
N GLN A 617 13.24 35.20 -15.97
CA GLN A 617 12.49 36.41 -15.68
C GLN A 617 11.17 36.11 -14.95
N LYS A 618 10.38 35.17 -15.47
CA LYS A 618 9.12 34.78 -14.82
C LYS A 618 9.33 34.20 -13.42
N LEU A 619 10.42 33.49 -13.19
CA LEU A 619 10.72 32.93 -11.88
C LEU A 619 11.17 34.02 -10.91
N ALA A 620 12.01 34.97 -11.34
CA ALA A 620 12.39 36.15 -10.58
C ALA A 620 11.16 36.96 -10.15
N ASP A 621 10.23 37.23 -11.08
CA ASP A 621 9.00 37.97 -10.78
C ASP A 621 8.16 37.28 -9.69
N ILE A 622 8.04 35.95 -9.73
CA ILE A 622 7.33 35.15 -8.73
C ILE A 622 8.03 35.22 -7.37
N LEU A 623 9.36 35.10 -7.35
CA LEU A 623 10.16 35.08 -6.12
C LEU A 623 10.16 36.45 -5.42
N ASN A 624 10.35 37.53 -6.18
CA ASN A 624 10.29 38.90 -5.65
C ASN A 624 8.91 39.25 -5.07
N GLN A 625 7.84 38.75 -5.69
CA GLN A 625 6.49 38.90 -5.15
C GLN A 625 6.29 38.11 -3.85
N GLN A 626 6.90 36.93 -3.72
CA GLN A 626 6.80 36.08 -2.53
C GLN A 626 7.54 36.67 -1.34
N VAL A 627 8.79 37.11 -1.52
CA VAL A 627 9.59 37.64 -0.40
C VAL A 627 9.07 38.99 0.10
N SER A 628 8.46 39.78 -0.78
CA SER A 628 7.74 41.00 -0.36
C SER A 628 6.57 40.73 0.59
N LEU A 629 6.03 39.50 0.63
CA LEU A 629 4.85 39.14 1.43
C LEU A 629 5.19 38.42 2.74
N GLN A 630 6.28 37.65 2.78
CA GLN A 630 6.69 36.89 3.96
C GLN A 630 8.22 36.75 4.03
N PRO A 631 8.86 36.95 5.19
CA PRO A 631 10.28 36.70 5.37
C PRO A 631 10.59 35.20 5.20
N VAL A 632 11.76 34.89 4.63
CA VAL A 632 12.20 33.51 4.38
C VAL A 632 12.69 32.87 5.68
N ASN A 633 12.14 31.70 6.03
CA ASN A 633 12.63 30.87 7.12
C ASN A 633 13.54 29.77 6.56
N CYS A 634 14.85 29.90 6.77
CA CYS A 634 15.87 28.96 6.28
C CYS A 634 15.66 27.53 6.83
N SER A 635 15.21 27.39 8.08
CA SER A 635 14.95 26.08 8.69
C SER A 635 13.77 25.35 8.02
N GLU A 636 12.68 26.07 7.73
CA GLU A 636 11.53 25.51 7.01
C GLU A 636 11.89 25.13 5.57
N LEU A 637 12.76 25.93 4.93
CA LEU A 637 13.21 25.69 3.57
C LEU A 637 14.06 24.41 3.47
N ILE A 638 15.00 24.21 4.40
CA ILE A 638 15.78 22.97 4.52
C ILE A 638 14.84 21.77 4.71
N GLN A 639 13.89 21.85 5.65
CA GLN A 639 12.93 20.76 5.88
C GLN A 639 12.08 20.47 4.63
N SER A 640 11.72 21.50 3.86
CA SER A 640 10.92 21.35 2.64
C SER A 640 11.65 20.62 1.50
N ILE A 641 13.00 20.57 1.55
CA ILE A 641 13.82 19.91 0.53
C ILE A 641 14.05 18.42 0.81
N GLU A 642 13.89 17.97 2.06
CA GLU A 642 14.09 16.56 2.48
C GLU A 642 13.38 15.55 1.57
N PRO A 643 12.09 15.72 1.19
CA PRO A 643 11.44 14.78 0.27
C PRO A 643 12.08 14.73 -1.12
N THR A 644 12.72 15.82 -1.55
CA THR A 644 13.50 15.86 -2.80
C THR A 644 14.77 15.02 -2.64
N LEU A 645 15.50 15.16 -1.52
CA LEU A 645 16.72 14.40 -1.24
C LEU A 645 16.41 12.90 -1.13
N GLU A 646 15.37 12.53 -0.38
CA GLU A 646 14.89 11.13 -0.28
C GLU A 646 14.53 10.53 -1.64
N GLY A 647 13.86 11.32 -2.50
CA GLY A 647 13.50 10.90 -3.84
C GLY A 647 14.72 10.60 -4.72
N ILE A 648 15.77 11.41 -4.61
CA ILE A 648 17.04 11.25 -5.34
C ILE A 648 17.78 10.01 -4.83
N VAL A 649 18.00 9.90 -3.51
CA VAL A 649 18.75 8.79 -2.91
C VAL A 649 18.07 7.45 -3.21
N ARG A 650 16.76 7.35 -3.06
CA ARG A 650 16.00 6.11 -3.36
C ARG A 650 16.15 5.65 -4.82
N ASP A 651 16.19 6.58 -5.77
CA ASP A 651 16.41 6.26 -7.19
C ASP A 651 17.82 5.68 -7.41
N LEU A 652 18.83 6.27 -6.77
CA LEU A 652 20.23 5.87 -6.88
C LEU A 652 20.49 4.52 -6.20
N VAL A 653 19.92 4.27 -5.01
CA VAL A 653 20.07 3.01 -4.26
C VAL A 653 19.62 1.81 -5.08
N GLY A 654 18.49 1.90 -5.79
CA GLY A 654 17.96 0.76 -6.53
C GLY A 654 18.82 0.36 -7.73
N ARG A 655 19.36 1.35 -8.46
CA ARG A 655 20.07 1.13 -9.74
C ARG A 655 21.58 1.04 -9.58
N ILE A 656 22.21 1.97 -8.87
CA ILE A 656 23.68 2.09 -8.84
C ILE A 656 24.30 1.06 -7.91
N LEU A 657 23.70 0.81 -6.75
CA LEU A 657 24.27 -0.11 -5.75
C LEU A 657 24.44 -1.53 -6.31
N LEU A 658 23.35 -2.11 -6.78
CA LEU A 658 23.34 -3.51 -7.19
C LEU A 658 24.22 -3.74 -8.42
N GLU A 659 24.18 -2.81 -9.39
CA GLU A 659 25.04 -2.85 -10.57
C GLU A 659 26.52 -2.72 -10.19
N SER A 660 26.86 -1.82 -9.25
CA SER A 660 28.25 -1.60 -8.85
C SER A 660 28.84 -2.80 -8.10
N VAL A 661 28.04 -3.47 -7.25
CA VAL A 661 28.46 -4.70 -6.56
C VAL A 661 28.74 -5.82 -7.58
N VAL A 662 27.92 -5.94 -8.62
CA VAL A 662 28.12 -6.92 -9.69
C VAL A 662 29.34 -6.57 -10.53
N ALA A 663 29.49 -5.30 -10.92
CA ALA A 663 30.62 -4.79 -11.68
C ALA A 663 31.96 -5.09 -10.97
N SER A 664 32.05 -4.76 -9.68
CA SER A 664 33.25 -5.03 -8.88
C SER A 664 33.60 -6.52 -8.85
N ALA A 665 32.60 -7.39 -8.71
CA ALA A 665 32.84 -8.83 -8.71
C ALA A 665 33.35 -9.34 -10.09
N LEU A 666 32.87 -8.75 -11.19
CA LEU A 666 33.37 -9.06 -12.54
C LEU A 666 34.80 -8.55 -12.75
N ASP A 667 35.10 -7.34 -12.26
CA ASP A 667 36.43 -6.74 -12.30
C ASP A 667 37.44 -7.60 -11.52
N ASP A 668 37.08 -8.06 -10.31
CA ASP A 668 37.90 -8.97 -9.49
C ASP A 668 38.15 -10.31 -10.18
N ALA A 669 37.16 -10.81 -10.93
CA ALA A 669 37.29 -12.02 -11.75
C ALA A 669 38.02 -11.79 -13.09
N LYS A 670 38.46 -10.55 -13.37
CA LYS A 670 39.12 -10.12 -14.60
C LYS A 670 38.30 -10.39 -15.86
N LEU A 671 36.99 -10.20 -15.76
CA LEU A 671 36.05 -10.37 -16.87
C LEU A 671 35.81 -9.05 -17.58
N SER A 672 35.97 -9.02 -18.90
CA SER A 672 35.47 -7.91 -19.71
C SER A 672 33.93 -7.92 -19.70
N TYR A 673 33.29 -6.76 -19.65
CA TYR A 673 31.84 -6.65 -19.74
C TYR A 673 31.41 -5.29 -20.31
N LYS A 674 30.15 -5.19 -20.70
CA LYS A 674 29.44 -3.92 -20.93
C LYS A 674 28.20 -3.83 -20.06
N ARG A 675 27.97 -2.67 -19.47
CA ARG A 675 26.74 -2.29 -18.75
C ARG A 675 25.63 -1.94 -19.72
N GLU A 676 24.37 -1.99 -19.29
CA GLU A 676 23.19 -1.66 -20.12
C GLU A 676 23.32 -0.33 -20.88
N SER A 677 23.95 0.67 -20.24
CA SER A 677 24.14 2.01 -20.82
C SER A 677 25.17 2.07 -21.95
N GLU A 678 26.00 1.05 -22.12
CA GLU A 678 27.17 1.03 -23.02
C GLU A 678 26.90 0.32 -24.36
N TYR A 679 25.68 -0.18 -24.56
CA TYR A 679 25.27 -0.83 -25.81
C TYR A 679 23.79 -0.59 -26.13
N SER A 680 23.41 -0.75 -27.40
CA SER A 680 22.06 -0.44 -27.89
C SER A 680 21.19 -1.67 -28.11
N HIS A 681 21.79 -2.80 -28.46
CA HIS A 681 21.12 -4.08 -28.69
C HIS A 681 22.13 -5.22 -28.50
N ILE A 682 21.63 -6.46 -28.40
CA ILE A 682 22.48 -7.66 -28.43
C ILE A 682 22.36 -8.27 -29.82
N GLU A 683 23.50 -8.52 -30.47
CA GLU A 683 23.52 -9.08 -31.82
C GLU A 683 22.83 -10.44 -31.84
N GLY A 684 21.96 -10.64 -32.84
CA GLY A 684 21.20 -11.87 -32.96
C GLY A 684 19.91 -11.94 -32.14
N VAL A 685 19.45 -10.91 -31.45
CA VAL A 685 18.20 -10.99 -30.65
C VAL A 685 17.05 -10.17 -31.25
N LEU A 686 15.82 -10.70 -31.24
CA LEU A 686 14.62 -10.07 -31.86
C LEU A 686 13.95 -8.95 -31.04
N TYR A 687 14.28 -8.80 -29.75
CA TYR A 687 13.63 -7.84 -28.84
C TYR A 687 14.64 -6.80 -28.32
N ASN A 688 14.21 -5.54 -28.19
CA ASN A 688 15.03 -4.40 -27.74
C ASN A 688 15.21 -4.30 -26.20
N ILE A 689 15.00 -5.39 -25.45
CA ILE A 689 15.27 -5.37 -24.01
C ILE A 689 16.76 -5.65 -23.82
N ARG A 690 17.45 -4.80 -23.05
CA ARG A 690 18.88 -4.93 -22.73
C ARG A 690 19.06 -5.56 -21.35
N ALA A 691 20.10 -6.37 -21.20
CA ALA A 691 20.55 -6.91 -19.91
C ALA A 691 21.31 -5.83 -19.12
N ASP A 692 21.36 -5.97 -17.80
CA ASP A 692 22.13 -5.03 -16.99
C ASP A 692 23.63 -5.16 -17.28
N PHE A 693 24.10 -6.38 -17.57
CA PHE A 693 25.47 -6.68 -18.04
C PHE A 693 25.48 -7.71 -19.17
N VAL A 694 26.40 -7.54 -20.12
CA VAL A 694 26.76 -8.54 -21.14
C VAL A 694 28.27 -8.78 -21.11
N ILE A 695 28.67 -10.04 -21.28
CA ILE A 695 30.05 -10.50 -21.10
C ILE A 695 30.45 -11.37 -22.30
N PRO A 696 31.56 -11.10 -22.99
CA PRO A 696 32.42 -9.93 -22.80
C PRO A 696 31.84 -8.63 -23.39
N ASP A 697 30.97 -8.74 -24.39
CA ASP A 697 30.40 -7.61 -25.13
C ASP A 697 29.03 -7.98 -25.75
N ASP A 698 28.43 -7.00 -26.43
CA ASP A 698 27.11 -7.06 -27.05
C ASP A 698 27.06 -7.79 -28.41
N LYS A 699 28.21 -8.01 -29.05
CA LYS A 699 28.32 -8.68 -30.36
C LYS A 699 28.46 -10.19 -30.21
N TYR A 700 29.28 -10.63 -29.26
CA TYR A 700 29.53 -12.05 -28.98
C TYR A 700 29.35 -12.39 -27.49
N PRO A 701 28.15 -12.20 -26.90
CA PRO A 701 27.96 -12.45 -25.49
C PRO A 701 28.05 -13.95 -25.18
N LYS A 702 28.94 -14.30 -24.23
CA LYS A 702 29.03 -15.61 -23.58
C LYS A 702 28.17 -15.70 -22.33
N ALA A 703 27.89 -14.58 -21.67
CA ALA A 703 26.99 -14.50 -20.54
C ALA A 703 26.24 -13.16 -20.49
N PHE A 704 25.08 -13.15 -19.84
CA PHE A 704 24.39 -11.92 -19.45
C PHE A 704 23.98 -12.00 -17.98
N ILE A 705 23.93 -10.84 -17.31
CA ILE A 705 23.51 -10.71 -15.92
C ILE A 705 22.35 -9.72 -15.83
N GLU A 706 21.33 -10.16 -15.12
CA GLU A 706 20.16 -9.39 -14.71
C GLU A 706 20.20 -9.22 -13.19
N VAL A 707 20.03 -8.00 -12.69
CA VAL A 707 20.21 -7.64 -11.28
C VAL A 707 18.92 -7.05 -10.73
N ARG A 708 18.26 -7.71 -9.78
CA ARG A 708 16.88 -7.34 -9.38
C ARG A 708 16.69 -7.30 -7.88
N LYS A 709 16.33 -6.13 -7.36
CA LYS A 709 15.72 -6.00 -6.04
C LYS A 709 14.23 -6.29 -6.12
N SER A 710 13.76 -7.25 -5.32
CA SER A 710 12.36 -7.55 -5.16
C SER A 710 11.80 -6.88 -3.92
N SER A 711 10.52 -6.52 -4.00
CA SER A 711 9.66 -6.39 -2.83
C SER A 711 8.61 -7.52 -2.87
N PRO A 712 8.04 -7.93 -1.72
CA PRO A 712 7.20 -9.14 -1.64
C PRO A 712 6.01 -9.15 -2.61
N ARG A 713 5.59 -7.97 -3.11
CA ARG A 713 4.45 -7.78 -4.03
C ARG A 713 4.82 -7.72 -5.51
N HIS A 714 6.10 -7.61 -5.86
CA HIS A 714 6.55 -7.41 -7.25
C HIS A 714 7.45 -8.55 -7.79
N ALA A 715 7.86 -9.50 -6.96
CA ALA A 715 8.65 -10.67 -7.37
C ALA A 715 8.09 -11.35 -8.63
N SER A 716 6.77 -11.54 -8.72
CA SER A 716 6.09 -12.18 -9.86
C SER A 716 5.97 -11.31 -11.12
N LEU A 717 5.99 -9.98 -10.99
CA LEU A 717 5.92 -9.08 -12.14
C LEU A 717 7.30 -8.94 -12.80
N TYR A 718 8.34 -8.72 -12.00
CA TYR A 718 9.73 -8.68 -12.47
C TYR A 718 10.18 -10.03 -13.05
N ALA A 719 9.73 -11.12 -12.42
CA ALA A 719 9.87 -12.47 -12.94
C ALA A 719 9.41 -12.60 -14.39
N LYS A 720 8.22 -12.09 -14.71
CA LYS A 720 7.62 -12.26 -16.05
C LYS A 720 8.48 -11.60 -17.13
N ASP A 721 8.81 -10.32 -16.98
CA ASP A 721 9.50 -9.56 -18.03
C ASP A 721 10.91 -10.12 -18.29
N LYS A 722 11.62 -10.53 -17.24
CA LYS A 722 13.00 -11.04 -17.36
C LYS A 722 13.09 -12.52 -17.71
N MET A 723 12.07 -13.32 -17.37
CA MET A 723 11.93 -14.66 -17.95
C MET A 723 11.82 -14.61 -19.46
N PHE A 724 11.02 -13.69 -20.01
CA PHE A 724 10.89 -13.56 -21.47
C PHE A 724 12.21 -13.12 -22.11
N SER A 725 12.96 -12.19 -21.49
CA SER A 725 14.30 -11.81 -21.97
C SER A 725 15.26 -13.00 -21.99
N ALA A 726 15.34 -13.74 -20.89
CA ALA A 726 16.21 -14.91 -20.81
C ALA A 726 15.79 -16.00 -21.82
N ILE A 727 14.50 -16.37 -21.90
CA ILE A 727 14.00 -17.34 -22.88
C ILE A 727 14.35 -16.93 -24.31
N ASN A 728 14.21 -15.64 -24.63
CA ASN A 728 14.50 -15.12 -25.96
C ASN A 728 16.00 -15.16 -26.29
N TRP A 729 16.87 -14.67 -25.40
CA TRP A 729 18.32 -14.66 -25.62
C TRP A 729 18.87 -16.08 -25.74
N LYS A 730 18.54 -16.89 -24.75
CA LYS A 730 19.07 -18.23 -24.60
C LYS A 730 18.44 -19.15 -25.67
N GLY A 731 17.17 -18.93 -26.05
CA GLY A 731 16.47 -19.70 -27.09
C GLY A 731 17.08 -19.57 -28.49
N LYS A 732 17.89 -18.54 -28.73
CA LYS A 732 18.68 -18.36 -29.96
C LYS A 732 20.17 -18.69 -29.75
N HIS A 733 20.71 -18.46 -28.56
CA HIS A 733 22.11 -18.75 -28.21
C HIS A 733 22.18 -19.77 -27.06
N LYS A 734 22.09 -21.06 -27.40
CA LYS A 734 22.10 -22.16 -26.41
C LYS A 734 23.40 -22.26 -25.59
N GLU A 735 24.49 -21.66 -26.08
CA GLU A 735 25.80 -21.56 -25.41
C GLU A 735 25.99 -20.23 -24.63
N MET A 736 24.91 -19.49 -24.33
CA MET A 736 24.99 -18.28 -23.51
C MET A 736 24.55 -18.57 -22.07
N LEU A 737 25.36 -18.17 -21.08
CA LEU A 737 24.98 -18.24 -19.67
C LEU A 737 23.99 -17.12 -19.30
N ALA A 738 22.91 -17.50 -18.62
CA ALA A 738 21.92 -16.60 -18.05
C ALA A 738 22.06 -16.54 -16.53
N VAL A 739 22.33 -15.35 -16.00
CA VAL A 739 22.45 -15.12 -14.55
C VAL A 739 21.41 -14.12 -14.08
N LEU A 740 20.69 -14.46 -13.02
CA LEU A 740 19.83 -13.55 -12.27
C LEU A 740 20.42 -13.36 -10.87
N VAL A 741 20.92 -12.16 -10.60
CA VAL A 741 21.32 -11.70 -9.27
C VAL A 741 20.12 -11.05 -8.61
N ILE A 742 19.78 -11.48 -7.41
CA ILE A 742 18.60 -11.01 -6.69
C ILE A 742 18.95 -10.37 -5.35
N ASP A 743 18.17 -9.36 -4.97
CA ASP A 743 18.17 -8.77 -3.65
C ASP A 743 16.73 -8.62 -3.12
N GLY A 744 16.55 -8.58 -1.81
CA GLY A 744 15.23 -8.47 -1.17
C GLY A 744 14.38 -9.74 -1.14
N PRO A 745 13.12 -9.67 -0.64
CA PRO A 745 12.26 -10.84 -0.46
C PRO A 745 11.66 -11.36 -1.77
N TRP A 746 12.07 -12.56 -2.16
CA TRP A 746 11.49 -13.35 -3.25
C TRP A 746 10.71 -14.54 -2.72
N THR A 747 9.59 -14.90 -3.34
CA THR A 747 8.85 -16.12 -2.96
C THR A 747 9.60 -17.37 -3.43
N SER A 748 9.48 -18.46 -2.68
CA SER A 748 10.10 -19.74 -3.03
C SER A 748 9.63 -20.27 -4.39
N GLU A 749 8.36 -20.06 -4.72
CA GLU A 749 7.75 -20.44 -6.00
C GLU A 749 8.34 -19.66 -7.16
N THR A 750 8.52 -18.33 -7.01
CA THR A 750 9.13 -17.51 -8.06
C THR A 750 10.59 -17.90 -8.29
N LEU A 751 11.37 -18.14 -7.23
CA LEU A 751 12.75 -18.61 -7.35
C LEU A 751 12.84 -19.97 -8.04
N LYS A 752 11.96 -20.92 -7.71
CA LYS A 752 11.86 -22.22 -8.40
C LYS A 752 11.57 -22.08 -9.89
N VAL A 753 10.76 -21.09 -10.28
CA VAL A 753 10.47 -20.81 -11.69
C VAL A 753 11.66 -20.16 -12.39
N MET A 754 12.30 -19.14 -11.79
CA MET A 754 13.51 -18.51 -12.33
C MET A 754 14.63 -19.52 -12.53
N ALA A 755 14.83 -20.44 -11.59
CA ALA A 755 15.87 -21.47 -11.64
C ALA A 755 15.64 -22.53 -12.73
N LYS A 756 14.48 -22.53 -13.40
CA LYS A 756 14.24 -23.32 -14.62
C LYS A 756 14.66 -22.57 -15.89
N VAL A 757 14.70 -21.24 -15.84
CA VAL A 757 14.96 -20.37 -17.00
C VAL A 757 16.42 -19.90 -17.04
N PHE A 758 16.96 -19.48 -15.90
CA PHE A 758 18.33 -19.02 -15.74
C PHE A 758 19.26 -20.17 -15.32
N ASP A 759 20.52 -20.12 -15.73
CA ASP A 759 21.56 -21.06 -15.29
C ASP A 759 21.86 -20.86 -13.80
N TYR A 760 21.89 -19.60 -13.37
CA TYR A 760 22.11 -19.19 -11.99
C TYR A 760 21.05 -18.19 -11.55
N VAL A 761 20.46 -18.45 -10.37
CA VAL A 761 19.65 -17.49 -9.62
C VAL A 761 20.28 -17.38 -8.25
N VAL A 762 20.95 -16.26 -7.96
CA VAL A 762 21.77 -16.11 -6.75
C VAL A 762 21.46 -14.83 -5.99
N PRO A 763 21.53 -14.85 -4.65
CA PRO A 763 21.48 -13.61 -3.88
C PRO A 763 22.70 -12.74 -4.19
N LEU A 764 22.54 -11.41 -4.06
CA LEU A 764 23.60 -10.41 -4.27
C LEU A 764 24.88 -10.75 -3.50
N ALA A 765 24.76 -11.25 -2.27
CA ALA A 765 25.88 -11.65 -1.42
C ALA A 765 26.77 -12.77 -2.01
N ARG A 766 26.30 -13.50 -3.03
CA ARG A 766 27.05 -14.57 -3.71
C ARG A 766 27.50 -14.22 -5.13
N VAL A 767 27.49 -12.95 -5.50
CA VAL A 767 27.87 -12.53 -6.85
C VAL A 767 29.33 -12.86 -7.20
N ALA A 768 30.24 -12.83 -6.22
CA ALA A 768 31.65 -13.18 -6.42
C ALA A 768 31.82 -14.63 -6.90
N ASP A 769 31.06 -15.58 -6.32
CA ASP A 769 31.06 -16.98 -6.74
C ASP A 769 30.60 -17.14 -8.19
N ILE A 770 29.64 -16.32 -8.61
CA ILE A 770 29.13 -16.32 -9.98
C ILE A 770 30.12 -15.73 -10.95
N ALA A 771 30.81 -14.64 -10.60
CA ALA A 771 31.86 -14.08 -11.44
C ALA A 771 32.95 -15.12 -11.72
N GLN A 772 33.35 -15.91 -10.71
CA GLN A 772 34.28 -17.02 -10.88
C GLN A 772 33.71 -18.15 -11.76
N ALA A 773 32.43 -18.49 -11.61
CA ALA A 773 31.76 -19.48 -12.46
C ALA A 773 31.71 -19.03 -13.94
N ILE A 774 31.42 -17.76 -14.19
CA ILE A 774 31.44 -17.18 -15.55
C ILE A 774 32.86 -17.22 -16.12
N SER A 775 33.88 -16.90 -15.32
CA SER A 775 35.28 -16.98 -15.74
C SER A 775 35.69 -18.40 -16.15
N ALA A 776 35.36 -19.39 -15.32
CA ALA A 776 35.60 -20.80 -15.64
C ALA A 776 34.87 -21.23 -16.94
N TYR A 777 33.63 -20.79 -17.12
CA TYR A 777 32.87 -21.07 -18.35
C TYR A 777 33.53 -20.47 -19.59
N ILE A 778 33.96 -19.22 -19.52
CA ILE A 778 34.63 -18.53 -20.63
C ILE A 778 35.96 -19.21 -20.99
N GLN A 779 36.64 -19.79 -20.00
CA GLN A 779 37.86 -20.61 -20.14
C GLN A 779 37.60 -22.04 -20.64
N GLY A 780 36.33 -22.43 -20.83
CA GLY A 780 35.95 -23.70 -21.47
C GLY A 780 35.25 -24.72 -20.57
N ASP A 781 35.00 -24.42 -19.30
CA ASP A 781 34.24 -25.29 -18.40
C ASP A 781 32.74 -25.27 -18.75
N LYS A 782 32.35 -26.09 -19.74
CA LYS A 782 30.94 -26.22 -20.16
C LYS A 782 30.02 -26.79 -19.08
N SER A 783 30.55 -27.35 -17.98
CA SER A 783 29.71 -27.85 -16.87
C SER A 783 28.93 -26.74 -16.17
N LYS A 784 29.35 -25.48 -16.35
CA LYS A 784 28.66 -24.30 -15.79
C LYS A 784 27.33 -23.99 -16.49
N LEU A 785 27.09 -24.55 -17.67
CA LEU A 785 25.89 -24.29 -18.47
C LEU A 785 24.78 -25.27 -18.12
N LYS A 786 23.58 -24.74 -17.84
CA LYS A 786 22.39 -25.50 -17.44
C LYS A 786 21.21 -25.10 -18.33
N TRP A 787 20.94 -25.92 -19.34
CA TRP A 787 19.80 -25.72 -20.23
C TRP A 787 18.64 -26.63 -19.83
N LEU A 788 17.65 -26.11 -19.08
CA LEU A 788 16.53 -26.89 -18.54
C LEU A 788 15.26 -26.86 -19.40
N ILE A 789 15.16 -25.98 -20.40
CA ILE A 789 13.94 -25.79 -21.20
C ILE A 789 14.29 -25.87 -22.69
N ASP A 790 13.97 -26.97 -23.38
CA ASP A 790 14.16 -27.06 -24.83
C ASP A 790 13.13 -26.21 -25.58
N PHE A 791 13.47 -24.95 -25.84
CA PHE A 791 12.65 -23.98 -26.56
C PHE A 791 13.50 -23.38 -27.70
N ALA A 792 13.00 -23.42 -28.94
CA ALA A 792 13.67 -22.88 -30.11
C ALA A 792 12.80 -21.78 -30.74
N VAL A 793 13.37 -20.58 -30.91
CA VAL A 793 12.71 -19.48 -31.61
C VAL A 793 13.05 -19.56 -33.09
N LYS A 794 12.08 -19.93 -33.94
CA LYS A 794 12.23 -19.94 -35.40
C LYS A 794 11.76 -18.59 -35.98
N PRO A 795 12.47 -18.01 -36.94
CA PRO A 795 11.96 -16.86 -37.70
C PRO A 795 10.63 -17.23 -38.35
N ALA A 796 9.66 -16.31 -38.34
CA ALA A 796 8.41 -16.50 -39.06
C ALA A 796 8.72 -16.65 -40.56
N VAL A 797 8.26 -17.75 -41.17
CA VAL A 797 8.37 -17.93 -42.61
C VAL A 797 7.49 -16.87 -43.26
N VAL A 798 8.12 -15.92 -43.96
CA VAL A 798 7.40 -14.97 -44.81
C VAL A 798 6.80 -15.80 -45.94
N ALA A 799 5.48 -16.00 -45.91
CA ALA A 799 4.78 -16.59 -47.03
C ALA A 799 4.87 -15.60 -48.19
N ASN A 800 5.72 -15.91 -49.17
CA ASN A 800 5.67 -15.27 -50.47
C ASN A 800 4.29 -15.58 -51.07
N THR A 801 3.39 -14.60 -51.03
CA THR A 801 2.19 -14.61 -51.85
C THR A 801 2.62 -14.35 -53.30
N GLU A 802 3.04 -15.39 -53.99
CA GLU A 802 2.99 -15.41 -55.44
C GLU A 802 1.54 -15.69 -55.84
N THR A 803 0.98 -14.72 -56.55
CA THR A 803 -0.27 -14.79 -57.28
C THR A 803 -0.24 -15.90 -58.32
N THR A 804 -1.04 -16.94 -58.14
CA THR A 804 -1.47 -17.81 -59.24
C THR A 804 -2.99 -17.83 -59.32
N SER A 805 -3.47 -17.68 -60.55
CA SER A 805 -4.85 -17.57 -60.98
C SER A 805 -5.68 -18.82 -60.67
N PRO A 806 -7.01 -18.69 -60.54
CA PRO A 806 -7.90 -19.82 -60.34
C PRO A 806 -8.24 -20.44 -61.70
N ASP A 807 -7.47 -21.43 -62.11
CA ASP A 807 -7.92 -22.44 -63.06
C ASP A 807 -7.13 -23.73 -62.80
N GLU A 808 -7.84 -24.84 -62.92
CA GLU A 808 -7.43 -26.25 -62.82
C GLU A 808 -7.73 -26.99 -61.50
N ALA A 809 -8.78 -27.81 -61.64
CA ALA A 809 -9.22 -28.99 -60.89
C ALA A 809 -8.07 -29.98 -60.57
N ASP A 810 -8.16 -30.94 -59.65
CA ASP A 810 -9.21 -31.90 -59.27
C ASP A 810 -9.05 -32.35 -57.81
#